data_AF-A0A2P4Y2H9-F1
#
_entry.id   AF-A0A2P4Y2H9-F1
#
_cell.length_a   1.000
_cell.length_b   1.000
_cell.length_c   1.000
_cell.angle_alpha   90.00
_cell.angle_beta   90.00
_cell.angle_gamma   90.00
#
_symmetry.space_group_name_H-M   'P 1'
#
loop_
_entity.id
_entity.type
_entity.pdbx_description
1 polymer ?
#
loop_
_entity_poly.entity_id
_entity_poly.type
_entity_poly.pdbx_seq_one_letter_code
_entity_poly.pdbx_strand_id
1 'polypeptide(L)'
;MNTSKKHNRSGRGKRRHLALELQQFGLGDSKIIALSKSLRGFQAIQVLDLSDNRLTDASIIPLLQSLAATAPISCDIKSSPTSSTARHTDNRSSKAKLVAAVARLEGGCILTVLNLSKNELGRKGCQQIARFLAICMNLMDLDLSHTTLGGDDEAFAPVAAAIESHPALKRVNLSHNSIGERGGVLLGTMLTNPACVVRALDVSWNSIRRSGAVALGIAMRTNTSLRTLQMSMNRCGDGGGEQLAAALACNTTLMQLDLSHNALTGVSAVAFGFFLRDNQSLRALDMRDNSLGEVGARALLRAIALGSRCEINLSVHDLETSTITSTTGVSGSPIFDANLPSVSSPFELRMGESPYAFAVASELINAAVVQRRCVLAELIQSVILQSAGTAKIRAKSAKKRIPLAVDLERRCLYSVADSSKTPWKLPAWGILRATATFMAPPLPRGPVSWLDEDSCLGLIQIVKRGFSSRDMMSLLDLVLVDLQLTTTQATFFVSHLQASLPKMELLGRLWPCLIDGENAFDFLQQHLTQAEQWRLIDRFGPVMVQFSTANPTGHWTLTLRDPRHRKLALWFASLNAHHAAIITRYHPKRTDCSQYGRGFHWRNVVFNQKRIQLTYAFFDRLPRDGVLEFDYVSPLRPEDRYLEDNNVEYQDAMDVDQTQIQTAQLAMSDDLLATLLAQVGAEVCAVYVPMHKRQNLKYQLVLFHVAIAARRVLTRQAHHVLQHFPKNYESGRLRALVAMHHAIVDLECFGELLERLALTDRLRVYVNLGYLSTVMPLALDMDFEVDFTREDEKMLLRALVDLSISCPMDMIRIDSTRSTVLIIYSMYQTNTVPATGRICFRYVTHQGANRLEWLRGRQQIYRHFLCGDRLKSLNDSAALALVASTGSNDNSNSNTNGVSSNPTEGSNSATAPV
;
A
#
# COMPACT_ATOMS: atom_id res chain seq x y z
N MET A 1 18.76 -52.22 -19.08
CA MET A 1 17.31 -52.09 -18.77
C MET A 1 17.16 -52.14 -17.26
N ASN A 2 17.08 -50.99 -16.60
CA ASN A 2 16.78 -50.94 -15.18
C ASN A 2 15.30 -50.60 -14.99
N THR A 3 14.58 -51.42 -14.25
CA THR A 3 13.28 -51.06 -13.70
C THR A 3 13.54 -50.08 -12.55
N SER A 4 13.58 -48.79 -12.85
CA SER A 4 13.90 -47.73 -11.90
C SER A 4 12.95 -47.74 -10.68
N LYS A 5 13.46 -48.25 -9.55
CA LYS A 5 12.93 -48.00 -8.20
C LYS A 5 13.66 -46.76 -7.66
N LYS A 6 13.05 -45.58 -7.76
CA LYS A 6 13.38 -44.46 -6.85
C LYS A 6 12.37 -44.45 -5.71
N HIS A 7 12.88 -44.64 -4.49
CA HIS A 7 12.14 -44.50 -3.25
C HIS A 7 11.49 -43.11 -3.16
N ASN A 8 10.15 -43.07 -3.20
CA ASN A 8 9.40 -42.06 -2.47
C ASN A 8 8.03 -42.64 -2.10
N ARG A 9 7.69 -42.56 -0.80
CA ARG A 9 6.47 -43.09 -0.21
C ARG A 9 5.25 -42.29 -0.70
N SER A 10 4.48 -42.84 -1.62
CA SER A 10 3.01 -42.74 -1.64
C SER A 10 2.43 -43.68 -2.69
N GLY A 11 1.54 -44.57 -2.26
CA GLY A 11 0.94 -45.59 -3.09
C GLY A 11 -0.09 -45.00 -4.06
N ARG A 12 0.16 -45.14 -5.36
CA ARG A 12 -0.84 -45.29 -6.44
C ARG A 12 -0.11 -45.91 -7.64
N GLY A 13 -0.69 -46.98 -8.20
CA GLY A 13 -0.04 -47.88 -9.17
C GLY A 13 0.55 -47.14 -10.38
N LYS A 14 1.86 -47.31 -10.61
CA LYS A 14 2.58 -46.72 -11.74
C LYS A 14 2.63 -47.70 -12.92
N ARG A 15 2.20 -47.25 -14.10
CA ARG A 15 2.39 -47.95 -15.39
C ARG A 15 3.89 -48.20 -15.62
N ARG A 16 4.26 -49.43 -15.97
CA ARG A 16 5.65 -49.83 -16.24
C ARG A 16 6.06 -49.35 -17.63
N HIS A 17 6.79 -48.24 -17.72
CA HIS A 17 7.40 -47.77 -18.97
C HIS A 17 8.76 -48.48 -19.17
N LEU A 18 9.02 -48.99 -20.38
CA LEU A 18 10.35 -49.50 -20.76
C LEU A 18 11.25 -48.31 -21.05
N ALA A 19 12.11 -47.98 -20.09
CA ALA A 19 13.08 -46.89 -20.17
C ALA A 19 14.48 -47.43 -20.46
N LEU A 20 15.14 -46.81 -21.45
CA LEU A 20 16.55 -46.99 -21.72
C LEU A 20 17.29 -45.73 -21.27
N GLU A 21 17.82 -45.79 -20.06
CA GLU A 21 18.62 -44.72 -19.45
C GLU A 21 20.11 -45.07 -19.61
N LEU A 22 20.82 -44.31 -20.44
CA LEU A 22 22.26 -44.48 -20.70
C LEU A 22 23.00 -43.16 -20.43
N GLN A 23 22.79 -42.58 -19.27
CA GLN A 23 23.42 -41.31 -18.88
C GLN A 23 24.90 -41.49 -18.50
N GLN A 24 25.76 -40.54 -18.85
CA GLN A 24 27.15 -40.43 -18.32
C GLN A 24 28.11 -41.60 -18.62
N PHE A 25 27.81 -42.43 -19.63
CA PHE A 25 28.65 -43.59 -19.95
C PHE A 25 29.81 -43.26 -20.89
N GLY A 26 29.94 -42.01 -21.35
CA GLY A 26 30.99 -41.59 -22.29
C GLY A 26 30.98 -42.48 -23.54
N LEU A 27 29.79 -42.82 -24.03
CA LEU A 27 29.62 -43.80 -25.10
C LEU A 27 30.35 -43.37 -26.37
N GLY A 28 30.41 -42.06 -26.64
CA GLY A 28 31.00 -41.51 -27.85
C GLY A 28 30.26 -41.97 -29.11
N ASP A 29 30.63 -41.40 -30.24
CA ASP A 29 29.85 -41.56 -31.46
C ASP A 29 29.84 -43.00 -32.00
N SER A 30 30.96 -43.71 -31.89
CA SER A 30 31.11 -45.07 -32.44
C SER A 30 30.23 -46.11 -31.74
N LYS A 31 30.09 -46.02 -30.41
CA LYS A 31 29.27 -46.97 -29.64
C LYS A 31 27.79 -46.66 -29.79
N ILE A 32 27.39 -45.39 -29.92
CA ILE A 32 25.99 -45.04 -30.24
C ILE A 32 25.60 -45.45 -31.66
N ILE A 33 26.52 -45.38 -32.63
CA ILE A 33 26.27 -45.91 -33.98
C ILE A 33 26.10 -47.44 -33.97
N ALA A 34 26.81 -48.15 -33.09
CA ALA A 34 26.57 -49.58 -32.88
C ALA A 34 25.22 -49.81 -32.16
N LEU A 35 24.90 -48.99 -31.15
CA LEU A 35 23.64 -49.02 -30.43
C LEU A 35 22.46 -48.76 -31.38
N SER A 36 22.55 -47.81 -32.31
CA SER A 36 21.48 -47.47 -33.26
C SER A 36 21.13 -48.63 -34.20
N LYS A 37 22.13 -49.46 -34.56
CA LYS A 37 21.89 -50.70 -35.30
C LYS A 37 21.15 -51.75 -34.46
N SER A 38 21.48 -51.86 -33.17
CA SER A 38 20.85 -52.80 -32.23
C SER A 38 19.48 -52.34 -31.72
N LEU A 39 19.23 -51.03 -31.66
CA LEU A 39 17.96 -50.44 -31.28
C LEU A 39 16.82 -50.80 -32.23
N ARG A 40 17.15 -51.27 -33.45
CA ARG A 40 16.17 -51.80 -34.39
C ARG A 40 15.34 -52.97 -33.86
N GLY A 41 15.87 -53.72 -32.89
CA GLY A 41 15.20 -54.86 -32.26
C GLY A 41 14.32 -54.53 -31.05
N PHE A 42 14.36 -53.31 -30.52
CA PHE A 42 13.69 -52.95 -29.26
C PHE A 42 12.44 -52.09 -29.49
N GLN A 43 11.34 -52.70 -29.95
CA GLN A 43 10.09 -52.04 -30.36
C GLN A 43 9.27 -51.41 -29.21
N ALA A 44 9.70 -51.53 -27.96
CA ALA A 44 8.88 -51.18 -26.81
C ALA A 44 9.44 -50.03 -25.93
N ILE A 45 10.56 -49.41 -26.34
CA ILE A 45 11.18 -48.32 -25.56
C ILE A 45 10.33 -47.04 -25.69
N GLN A 46 9.88 -46.52 -24.55
CA GLN A 46 9.08 -45.30 -24.46
C GLN A 46 9.88 -44.10 -23.96
N VAL A 47 10.93 -44.35 -23.18
CA VAL A 47 11.83 -43.32 -22.64
C VAL A 47 13.24 -43.64 -23.11
N LEU A 48 13.85 -42.69 -23.83
CA LEU A 48 15.24 -42.77 -24.26
C LEU A 48 16.01 -41.60 -23.66
N ASP A 49 16.96 -41.91 -22.80
CA ASP A 49 17.85 -40.93 -22.19
C ASP A 49 19.30 -41.23 -22.56
N LEU A 50 19.89 -40.33 -23.35
CA LEU A 50 21.27 -40.38 -23.81
C LEU A 50 22.07 -39.16 -23.35
N SER A 51 21.67 -38.56 -22.23
CA SER A 51 22.33 -37.37 -21.72
C SER A 51 23.80 -37.61 -21.36
N ASP A 52 24.63 -36.59 -21.58
CA ASP A 52 26.04 -36.56 -21.13
C ASP A 52 26.90 -37.71 -21.70
N ASN A 53 26.85 -37.90 -23.04
CA ASN A 53 27.59 -38.95 -23.73
C ASN A 53 28.59 -38.45 -24.78
N ARG A 54 28.80 -37.13 -24.87
CA ARG A 54 29.68 -36.46 -25.85
C ARG A 54 29.32 -36.84 -27.29
N LEU A 55 28.02 -36.87 -27.58
CA LEU A 55 27.53 -37.22 -28.91
C LEU A 55 27.60 -36.01 -29.84
N THR A 56 28.01 -36.26 -31.08
CA THR A 56 28.00 -35.26 -32.16
C THR A 56 26.93 -35.59 -33.21
N ASP A 57 26.76 -34.69 -34.19
CA ASP A 57 25.92 -34.92 -35.37
C ASP A 57 26.16 -36.30 -36.03
N ALA A 58 27.39 -36.81 -35.99
CA ALA A 58 27.75 -38.07 -36.63
C ALA A 58 27.03 -39.30 -36.04
N SER A 59 26.71 -39.28 -34.75
CA SER A 59 26.00 -40.38 -34.07
C SER A 59 24.50 -40.14 -33.92
N ILE A 60 24.08 -38.88 -33.77
CA ILE A 60 22.68 -38.52 -33.56
C ILE A 60 21.87 -38.69 -34.86
N ILE A 61 22.44 -38.35 -36.02
CA ILE A 61 21.78 -38.52 -37.31
C ILE A 61 21.39 -40.00 -37.56
N PRO A 62 22.31 -40.99 -37.52
CA PRO A 62 21.95 -42.39 -37.75
C PRO A 62 21.09 -42.96 -36.61
N LEU A 63 21.24 -42.47 -35.38
CA LEU A 63 20.38 -42.86 -34.26
C LEU A 63 18.92 -42.44 -34.50
N LEU A 64 18.66 -41.16 -34.76
CA LEU A 64 17.30 -40.67 -35.01
C LEU A 64 16.70 -41.29 -36.28
N GLN A 65 17.51 -41.51 -37.32
CA GLN A 65 17.07 -42.26 -38.50
C GLN A 65 16.73 -43.72 -38.18
N SER A 66 17.50 -44.39 -37.32
CA SER A 66 17.21 -45.77 -36.92
C SER A 66 15.93 -45.87 -36.09
N LEU A 67 15.69 -44.91 -35.20
CA LEU A 67 14.47 -44.80 -34.38
C LEU A 67 13.24 -44.40 -35.20
N ALA A 68 13.45 -43.68 -36.31
CA ALA A 68 12.41 -43.41 -37.30
C ALA A 68 12.15 -44.61 -38.22
N ALA A 69 13.16 -45.44 -38.50
CA ALA A 69 13.09 -46.62 -39.37
C ALA A 69 12.62 -47.90 -38.67
N THR A 70 12.43 -47.89 -37.35
CA THR A 70 11.84 -49.00 -36.56
C THR A 70 10.32 -49.07 -36.71
N ALA A 71 9.87 -49.33 -37.93
CA ALA A 71 8.62 -50.01 -38.26
C ALA A 71 8.99 -51.22 -39.15
N PRO A 72 8.28 -52.36 -39.08
CA PRO A 72 8.86 -53.65 -39.41
C PRO A 72 9.17 -53.77 -40.91
N ILE A 73 10.43 -54.04 -41.25
CA ILE A 73 10.77 -54.66 -42.53
C ILE A 73 10.78 -56.16 -42.27
N SER A 74 9.66 -56.81 -42.55
CA SER A 74 9.69 -58.19 -43.05
C SER A 74 9.58 -58.11 -44.57
N CYS A 75 10.74 -58.09 -45.23
CA CYS A 75 10.87 -58.44 -46.64
C CYS A 75 12.19 -59.17 -46.78
N ASP A 76 12.16 -60.49 -46.60
CA ASP A 76 13.23 -61.37 -47.05
C ASP A 76 13.51 -61.12 -48.53
N ILE A 77 14.71 -60.64 -48.83
CA ILE A 77 15.27 -60.72 -50.19
C ILE A 77 16.72 -61.15 -50.05
N LYS A 78 16.96 -62.47 -50.08
CA LYS A 78 18.21 -63.06 -50.58
C LYS A 78 17.93 -64.37 -51.29
N SER A 79 17.97 -64.34 -52.63
CA SER A 79 18.91 -65.13 -53.45
C SER A 79 18.54 -65.03 -54.94
N SER A 80 19.48 -64.51 -55.73
CA SER A 80 19.56 -64.55 -57.20
C SER A 80 20.08 -65.93 -57.68
N PRO A 81 20.32 -66.20 -58.98
CA PRO A 81 19.70 -65.78 -60.25
C PRO A 81 19.33 -67.00 -61.16
N THR A 82 18.56 -66.83 -62.25
CA THR A 82 18.80 -67.49 -63.57
C THR A 82 17.83 -67.01 -64.67
N SER A 83 18.42 -66.86 -65.86
CA SER A 83 17.86 -66.98 -67.23
C SER A 83 16.76 -66.04 -67.74
N SER A 84 17.21 -65.22 -68.69
CA SER A 84 16.63 -64.97 -70.03
C SER A 84 15.37 -64.12 -70.22
N THR A 85 15.59 -63.10 -71.06
CA THR A 85 14.71 -62.47 -72.07
C THR A 85 13.77 -61.32 -71.71
N ALA A 86 13.96 -60.24 -72.50
CA ALA A 86 12.98 -59.30 -73.04
C ALA A 86 12.53 -58.05 -72.23
N ARG A 87 13.18 -56.93 -72.57
CA ARG A 87 12.63 -55.69 -73.16
C ARG A 87 11.40 -54.98 -72.54
N HIS A 88 11.65 -53.68 -72.31
CA HIS A 88 10.77 -52.49 -72.41
C HIS A 88 9.77 -52.15 -71.29
N THR A 89 10.00 -50.93 -70.77
CA THR A 89 9.04 -49.87 -70.36
C THR A 89 8.07 -50.16 -69.21
N ASP A 90 8.22 -49.43 -68.10
CA ASP A 90 7.15 -48.54 -67.61
C ASP A 90 7.55 -47.71 -66.38
N ASN A 91 7.68 -46.39 -66.59
CA ASN A 91 8.10 -45.40 -65.60
C ASN A 91 6.92 -44.85 -64.75
N ARG A 92 5.84 -45.62 -64.61
CA ARG A 92 4.61 -45.24 -63.87
C ARG A 92 4.48 -45.90 -62.50
N SER A 93 5.24 -46.98 -62.24
CA SER A 93 5.19 -47.69 -60.95
C SER A 93 6.04 -47.04 -59.85
N SER A 94 7.01 -46.20 -60.20
CA SER A 94 7.93 -45.56 -59.25
C SER A 94 7.26 -44.46 -58.42
N LYS A 95 6.31 -43.72 -59.01
CA LYS A 95 5.55 -42.65 -58.32
C LYS A 95 4.45 -43.24 -57.41
N ALA A 96 3.80 -44.32 -57.84
CA ALA A 96 2.84 -45.06 -57.01
C ALA A 96 3.51 -45.83 -55.86
N LYS A 97 4.73 -46.36 -56.06
CA LYS A 97 5.53 -46.97 -54.99
C LYS A 97 6.06 -45.95 -53.98
N LEU A 98 6.36 -44.71 -54.39
CA LEU A 98 6.73 -43.62 -53.47
C LEU A 98 5.54 -43.11 -52.66
N VAL A 99 4.37 -42.93 -53.29
CA VAL A 99 3.14 -42.52 -52.58
C VAL A 99 2.62 -43.63 -51.66
N ALA A 100 2.73 -44.91 -52.05
CA ALA A 100 2.43 -46.05 -51.19
C ALA A 100 3.50 -46.29 -50.11
N ALA A 101 4.75 -45.85 -50.30
CA ALA A 101 5.79 -45.87 -49.25
C ALA A 101 5.59 -44.75 -48.22
N VAL A 102 5.11 -43.59 -48.63
CA VAL A 102 4.74 -42.49 -47.72
C VAL A 102 3.47 -42.82 -46.93
N ALA A 103 2.49 -43.48 -47.56
CA ALA A 103 1.26 -43.94 -46.90
C ALA A 103 1.45 -45.19 -46.00
N ARG A 104 2.59 -45.91 -46.09
CA ARG A 104 2.91 -47.09 -45.26
C ARG A 104 3.75 -46.78 -44.01
N LEU A 105 4.02 -45.50 -43.74
CA LEU A 105 4.69 -45.03 -42.52
C LEU A 105 3.71 -44.85 -41.32
N GLU A 106 2.50 -45.43 -41.39
CA GLU A 106 1.51 -45.46 -40.29
C GLU A 106 1.85 -46.49 -39.19
N GLY A 107 3.14 -46.62 -38.85
CA GLY A 107 3.65 -47.35 -37.69
C GLY A 107 4.51 -46.40 -36.85
N GLY A 108 3.88 -45.37 -36.28
CA GLY A 108 4.55 -44.25 -35.62
C GLY A 108 5.41 -44.67 -34.42
N CYS A 109 6.52 -43.95 -34.22
CA CYS A 109 7.40 -44.11 -33.06
C CYS A 109 6.58 -43.98 -31.75
N ILE A 110 6.76 -44.94 -30.83
CA ILE A 110 6.05 -45.01 -29.53
C ILE A 110 6.76 -44.16 -28.46
N LEU A 111 7.85 -43.47 -28.82
CA LEU A 111 8.65 -42.69 -27.89
C LEU A 111 7.84 -41.52 -27.32
N THR A 112 7.81 -41.43 -25.99
CA THR A 112 7.11 -40.37 -25.25
C THR A 112 8.07 -39.36 -24.63
N VAL A 113 9.31 -39.78 -24.31
CA VAL A 113 10.35 -38.93 -23.71
C VAL A 113 11.67 -39.11 -24.45
N LEU A 114 12.27 -38.00 -24.90
CA LEU A 114 13.59 -37.96 -25.52
C LEU A 114 14.49 -36.97 -24.77
N ASN A 115 15.57 -37.47 -24.16
CA ASN A 115 16.58 -36.64 -23.52
C ASN A 115 17.92 -36.79 -24.27
N LEU A 116 18.36 -35.70 -24.90
CA LEU A 116 19.64 -35.58 -25.61
C LEU A 116 20.55 -34.52 -24.97
N SER A 117 20.28 -34.12 -23.72
CA SER A 117 21.02 -33.04 -23.05
C SER A 117 22.53 -33.29 -22.94
N LYS A 118 23.32 -32.21 -22.88
CA LYS A 118 24.79 -32.24 -22.73
C LYS A 118 25.49 -33.03 -23.86
N ASN A 119 25.04 -32.84 -25.09
CA ASN A 119 25.64 -33.40 -26.30
C ASN A 119 25.85 -32.29 -27.33
N GLU A 120 26.85 -32.39 -28.17
CA GLU A 120 27.21 -31.31 -29.11
C GLU A 120 26.40 -31.46 -30.41
N LEU A 121 25.28 -30.74 -30.50
CA LEU A 121 24.46 -30.71 -31.72
C LEU A 121 24.88 -29.55 -32.62
N GLY A 122 25.25 -29.89 -33.85
CA GLY A 122 25.46 -28.95 -34.93
C GLY A 122 24.20 -28.71 -35.76
N ARG A 123 24.35 -27.93 -36.84
CA ARG A 123 23.25 -27.58 -37.76
C ARG A 123 22.57 -28.80 -38.38
N LYS A 124 23.32 -29.86 -38.67
CA LYS A 124 22.77 -31.07 -39.30
C LYS A 124 21.99 -31.92 -38.29
N GLY A 125 22.43 -31.95 -37.04
CA GLY A 125 21.70 -32.54 -35.92
C GLY A 125 20.34 -31.87 -35.71
N CYS A 126 20.29 -30.54 -35.71
CA CYS A 126 19.05 -29.76 -35.58
C CYS A 126 18.03 -30.08 -36.68
N GLN A 127 18.47 -30.20 -37.94
CA GLN A 127 17.60 -30.57 -39.06
C GLN A 127 17.05 -31.99 -38.93
N GLN A 128 17.85 -32.94 -38.43
CA GLN A 128 17.36 -34.31 -38.21
C GLN A 128 16.41 -34.39 -37.02
N ILE A 129 16.62 -33.62 -35.96
CA ILE A 129 15.68 -33.52 -34.84
C ILE A 129 14.34 -32.97 -35.34
N ALA A 130 14.35 -31.92 -36.16
CA ALA A 130 13.14 -31.38 -36.77
C ALA A 130 12.39 -32.44 -37.61
N ARG A 131 13.11 -33.20 -38.43
CA ARG A 131 12.53 -34.32 -39.21
C ARG A 131 12.00 -35.44 -38.32
N PHE A 132 12.71 -35.76 -37.24
CA PHE A 132 12.30 -36.79 -36.29
C PHE A 132 11.02 -36.41 -35.55
N LEU A 133 10.91 -35.14 -35.11
CA LEU A 133 9.69 -34.60 -34.50
C LEU A 133 8.51 -34.69 -35.46
N ALA A 134 8.70 -34.37 -36.74
CA ALA A 134 7.66 -34.50 -37.77
C ALA A 134 7.21 -35.96 -38.03
N ILE A 135 7.97 -36.97 -37.60
CA ILE A 135 7.60 -38.39 -37.72
C ILE A 135 7.00 -38.92 -36.40
N CYS A 136 7.48 -38.42 -35.26
CA CYS A 136 7.18 -38.98 -33.93
C CYS A 136 6.02 -38.27 -33.22
N MET A 137 4.79 -38.50 -33.69
CA MET A 137 3.59 -37.80 -33.20
C MET A 137 3.23 -38.00 -31.72
N ASN A 138 3.84 -38.97 -31.03
CA ASN A 138 3.54 -39.30 -29.63
C ASN A 138 4.48 -38.66 -28.59
N LEU A 139 5.51 -37.92 -29.03
CA LEU A 139 6.49 -37.33 -28.12
C LEU A 139 5.86 -36.25 -27.24
N MET A 140 6.00 -36.38 -25.92
CA MET A 140 5.45 -35.45 -24.93
C MET A 140 6.52 -34.57 -24.26
N ASP A 141 7.68 -35.14 -23.96
CA ASP A 141 8.78 -34.45 -23.27
C ASP A 141 10.06 -34.51 -24.13
N LEU A 142 10.63 -33.34 -24.43
CA LEU A 142 11.86 -33.18 -25.20
C LEU A 142 12.87 -32.37 -24.40
N ASP A 143 14.04 -32.93 -24.13
CA ASP A 143 15.16 -32.23 -23.48
C ASP A 143 16.36 -32.13 -24.44
N LEU A 144 16.68 -30.90 -24.82
CA LEU A 144 17.82 -30.51 -25.65
C LEU A 144 18.74 -29.53 -24.91
N SER A 145 18.76 -29.54 -23.58
CA SER A 145 19.59 -28.62 -22.80
C SER A 145 21.09 -28.86 -23.00
N HIS A 146 21.91 -27.81 -22.98
CA HIS A 146 23.36 -27.90 -23.21
C HIS A 146 23.74 -28.59 -24.52
N THR A 147 23.08 -28.24 -25.62
CA THR A 147 23.35 -28.81 -26.94
C THR A 147 23.82 -27.83 -28.01
N THR A 148 24.23 -26.62 -27.61
CA THR A 148 24.85 -25.61 -28.49
C THR A 148 24.02 -25.25 -29.74
N LEU A 149 22.69 -25.34 -29.66
CA LEU A 149 21.78 -25.12 -30.81
C LEU A 149 21.91 -23.73 -31.47
N GLY A 150 22.36 -22.73 -30.71
CA GLY A 150 22.40 -21.32 -31.12
C GLY A 150 23.74 -20.81 -31.63
N GLY A 151 24.72 -21.68 -31.91
CA GLY A 151 26.01 -21.27 -32.48
C GLY A 151 25.91 -20.59 -33.86
N ASP A 152 24.87 -20.92 -34.63
CA ASP A 152 24.57 -20.34 -35.95
C ASP A 152 23.13 -19.80 -36.00
N ASP A 153 22.94 -18.54 -36.39
CA ASP A 153 21.66 -17.81 -36.41
C ASP A 153 20.49 -18.53 -37.12
N GLU A 154 20.76 -19.50 -38.01
CA GLU A 154 19.76 -20.25 -38.78
C GLU A 154 19.58 -21.71 -38.33
N ALA A 155 20.40 -22.22 -37.41
CA ALA A 155 20.36 -23.63 -37.01
C ALA A 155 19.10 -23.99 -36.21
N PHE A 156 18.56 -23.04 -35.45
CA PHE A 156 17.40 -23.25 -34.57
C PHE A 156 16.05 -23.20 -35.30
N ALA A 157 15.94 -22.52 -36.44
CA ALA A 157 14.66 -22.30 -37.14
C ALA A 157 13.90 -23.60 -37.50
N PRO A 158 14.55 -24.67 -38.02
CA PRO A 158 13.88 -25.93 -38.29
C PRO A 158 13.30 -26.60 -37.03
N VAL A 159 13.98 -26.46 -35.89
CA VAL A 159 13.53 -27.04 -34.62
C VAL A 159 12.33 -26.28 -34.08
N ALA A 160 12.36 -24.93 -34.14
CA ALA A 160 11.21 -24.11 -33.77
C ALA A 160 9.96 -24.43 -34.60
N ALA A 161 10.10 -24.56 -35.93
CA ALA A 161 8.99 -24.92 -36.82
C ALA A 161 8.45 -26.34 -36.55
N ALA A 162 9.34 -27.29 -36.23
CA ALA A 162 8.93 -28.64 -35.88
C ALA A 162 8.14 -28.67 -34.57
N ILE A 163 8.58 -27.92 -33.54
CA ILE A 163 7.87 -27.78 -32.27
C ILE A 163 6.50 -27.11 -32.47
N GLU A 164 6.43 -26.08 -33.33
CA GLU A 164 5.19 -25.37 -33.67
C GLU A 164 4.10 -26.32 -34.20
N SER A 165 4.49 -27.24 -35.09
CA SER A 165 3.57 -28.17 -35.75
C SER A 165 3.27 -29.45 -34.96
N HIS A 166 3.90 -29.66 -33.80
CA HIS A 166 3.82 -30.95 -33.11
C HIS A 166 2.52 -31.10 -32.31
N PRO A 167 1.73 -32.18 -32.53
CA PRO A 167 0.41 -32.31 -31.93
C PRO A 167 0.41 -32.65 -30.43
N ALA A 168 1.50 -33.24 -29.91
CA ALA A 168 1.52 -33.84 -28.56
C ALA A 168 2.58 -33.28 -27.61
N LEU A 169 3.43 -32.35 -28.04
CA LEU A 169 4.59 -31.90 -27.26
C LEU A 169 4.11 -31.01 -26.11
N LYS A 170 4.38 -31.42 -24.87
CA LYS A 170 3.93 -30.73 -23.67
C LYS A 170 5.07 -30.03 -22.95
N ARG A 171 6.25 -30.64 -22.86
CA ARG A 171 7.41 -30.05 -22.19
C ARG A 171 8.61 -29.99 -23.12
N VAL A 172 9.21 -28.82 -23.21
CA VAL A 172 10.41 -28.59 -24.00
C VAL A 172 11.45 -27.89 -23.14
N ASN A 173 12.60 -28.51 -22.98
CA ASN A 173 13.77 -27.91 -22.34
C ASN A 173 14.81 -27.55 -23.40
N LEU A 174 15.04 -26.25 -23.58
CA LEU A 174 16.01 -25.66 -24.49
C LEU A 174 17.07 -24.84 -23.73
N SER A 175 17.25 -25.05 -22.42
CA SER A 175 18.19 -24.27 -21.62
C SER A 175 19.65 -24.45 -22.05
N HIS A 176 20.48 -23.43 -21.80
CA HIS A 176 21.93 -23.45 -22.08
C HIS A 176 22.30 -23.76 -23.55
N ASN A 177 21.56 -23.21 -24.51
CA ASN A 177 21.78 -23.44 -25.94
C ASN A 177 22.30 -22.23 -26.71
N SER A 178 22.51 -21.09 -26.05
CA SER A 178 22.97 -19.84 -26.68
C SER A 178 22.13 -19.42 -27.89
N ILE A 179 20.82 -19.67 -27.88
CA ILE A 179 19.87 -19.42 -29.00
C ILE A 179 19.95 -17.99 -29.55
N GLY A 180 20.26 -17.00 -28.70
CA GLY A 180 20.43 -15.62 -29.09
C GLY A 180 19.12 -14.87 -29.37
N GLU A 181 19.27 -13.63 -29.83
CA GLU A 181 18.15 -12.69 -29.95
C GLU A 181 17.17 -13.04 -31.09
N ARG A 182 17.69 -13.45 -32.25
CA ARG A 182 16.88 -13.89 -33.40
C ARG A 182 16.10 -15.16 -33.09
N GLY A 183 16.73 -16.13 -32.43
CA GLY A 183 16.04 -17.35 -32.01
C GLY A 183 14.96 -17.09 -30.96
N GLY A 184 15.13 -16.07 -30.10
CA GLY A 184 14.07 -15.58 -29.23
C GLY A 184 12.84 -15.05 -29.99
N VAL A 185 13.04 -14.34 -31.10
CA VAL A 185 11.94 -13.90 -31.97
C VAL A 185 11.23 -15.09 -32.62
N LEU A 186 11.98 -16.10 -33.07
CA LEU A 186 11.41 -17.34 -33.62
C LEU A 186 10.58 -18.11 -32.59
N LEU A 187 11.03 -18.14 -31.33
CA LEU A 187 10.23 -18.71 -30.23
C LEU A 187 8.94 -17.92 -30.00
N GLY A 188 9.00 -16.59 -30.10
CA GLY A 188 7.79 -15.75 -30.06
C GLY A 188 6.81 -16.09 -31.19
N THR A 189 7.29 -16.22 -32.43
CA THR A 189 6.41 -16.60 -33.56
C THR A 189 5.81 -18.00 -33.38
N MET A 190 6.62 -18.95 -32.91
CA MET A 190 6.18 -20.32 -32.60
C MET A 190 5.06 -20.35 -31.55
N LEU A 191 5.19 -19.57 -30.47
CA LEU A 191 4.18 -19.50 -29.40
C LEU A 191 2.93 -18.72 -29.80
N THR A 192 3.02 -17.84 -30.80
CA THR A 192 1.88 -17.07 -31.32
C THR A 192 0.90 -17.98 -32.06
N ASN A 193 1.38 -19.08 -32.64
CA ASN A 193 0.53 -20.02 -33.38
C ASN A 193 -0.39 -20.80 -32.40
N PRO A 194 -1.73 -20.77 -32.59
CA PRO A 194 -2.67 -21.52 -31.74
C PRO A 194 -2.49 -23.05 -31.82
N ALA A 195 -1.81 -23.57 -32.84
CA ALA A 195 -1.50 -24.99 -32.97
C ALA A 195 -0.46 -25.49 -31.93
N CYS A 196 0.29 -24.58 -31.30
CA CYS A 196 1.34 -24.93 -30.35
C CYS A 196 0.72 -25.43 -29.02
N VAL A 197 0.92 -26.72 -28.71
CA VAL A 197 0.34 -27.39 -27.52
C VAL A 197 1.28 -27.35 -26.29
N VAL A 198 2.46 -26.72 -26.42
CA VAL A 198 3.50 -26.70 -25.39
C VAL A 198 2.97 -26.06 -24.10
N ARG A 199 3.12 -26.78 -22.98
CA ARG A 199 2.66 -26.36 -21.65
C ARG A 199 3.79 -25.89 -20.75
N ALA A 200 4.99 -26.42 -20.91
CA ALA A 200 6.18 -26.02 -20.16
C ALA A 200 7.34 -25.79 -21.12
N LEU A 201 7.91 -24.60 -21.09
CA LEU A 201 9.04 -24.20 -21.91
C LEU A 201 10.14 -23.64 -21.01
N ASP A 202 11.32 -24.27 -21.05
CA ASP A 202 12.53 -23.74 -20.42
C ASP A 202 13.50 -23.24 -21.49
N VAL A 203 13.77 -21.94 -21.46
CA VAL A 203 14.71 -21.24 -22.33
C VAL A 203 15.75 -20.48 -21.52
N SER A 204 16.04 -20.92 -20.30
CA SER A 204 17.05 -20.34 -19.42
C SER A 204 18.46 -20.37 -20.06
N TRP A 205 19.30 -19.37 -19.75
CA TRP A 205 20.68 -19.29 -20.25
C TRP A 205 20.82 -19.32 -21.79
N ASN A 206 19.99 -18.56 -22.50
CA ASN A 206 20.02 -18.51 -23.97
C ASN A 206 20.37 -17.16 -24.58
N SER A 207 20.65 -16.14 -23.76
CA SER A 207 20.94 -14.78 -24.24
C SER A 207 19.87 -14.24 -25.20
N ILE A 208 18.59 -14.46 -24.88
CA ILE A 208 17.43 -13.99 -25.68
C ILE A 208 17.44 -12.46 -25.86
N ARG A 209 17.99 -11.70 -24.89
CA ARG A 209 18.10 -10.24 -24.93
C ARG A 209 16.74 -9.56 -25.11
N ARG A 210 16.76 -8.26 -25.41
CA ARG A 210 15.58 -7.39 -25.41
C ARG A 210 14.54 -7.76 -26.47
N SER A 211 14.90 -7.83 -27.76
CA SER A 211 13.87 -8.00 -28.79
C SER A 211 13.25 -9.41 -28.79
N GLY A 212 14.02 -10.44 -28.45
CA GLY A 212 13.50 -11.79 -28.23
C GLY A 212 12.50 -11.83 -27.06
N ALA A 213 12.80 -11.17 -25.95
CA ALA A 213 11.88 -11.09 -24.80
C ALA A 213 10.60 -10.29 -25.13
N VAL A 214 10.71 -9.22 -25.93
CA VAL A 214 9.54 -8.47 -26.42
C VAL A 214 8.65 -9.36 -27.30
N ALA A 215 9.25 -10.13 -28.22
CA ALA A 215 8.50 -11.05 -29.08
C ALA A 215 7.78 -12.13 -28.26
N LEU A 216 8.43 -12.67 -27.23
CA LEU A 216 7.80 -13.60 -26.28
C LEU A 216 6.65 -12.94 -25.52
N GLY A 217 6.82 -11.71 -25.02
CA GLY A 217 5.74 -10.96 -24.38
C GLY A 217 4.53 -10.76 -25.28
N ILE A 218 4.74 -10.42 -26.56
CA ILE A 218 3.63 -10.28 -27.52
C ILE A 218 2.95 -11.64 -27.75
N ALA A 219 3.72 -12.71 -27.94
CA ALA A 219 3.20 -14.06 -28.15
C ALA A 219 2.35 -14.55 -26.96
N MET A 220 2.75 -14.20 -25.73
CA MET A 220 2.00 -14.56 -24.53
C MET A 220 0.62 -13.91 -24.46
N ARG A 221 0.32 -12.85 -25.21
CA ARG A 221 -1.04 -12.27 -25.25
C ARG A 221 -2.04 -13.20 -25.95
N THR A 222 -1.59 -13.97 -26.93
CA THR A 222 -2.45 -14.85 -27.74
C THR A 222 -2.33 -16.32 -27.36
N ASN A 223 -1.20 -16.72 -26.75
CA ASN A 223 -0.99 -18.10 -26.36
C ASN A 223 -1.92 -18.53 -25.22
N THR A 224 -2.59 -19.67 -25.40
CA THR A 224 -3.56 -20.24 -24.44
C THR A 224 -3.15 -21.63 -23.92
N SER A 225 -1.96 -22.12 -24.26
CA SER A 225 -1.50 -23.47 -23.92
C SER A 225 -0.42 -23.47 -22.84
N LEU A 226 0.46 -22.47 -22.83
CA LEU A 226 1.62 -22.40 -21.97
C LEU A 226 1.22 -22.11 -20.52
N ARG A 227 1.77 -22.91 -19.60
CA ARG A 227 1.55 -22.84 -18.15
C ARG A 227 2.81 -22.50 -17.36
N THR A 228 3.97 -22.96 -17.83
CA THR A 228 5.27 -22.70 -17.19
C THR A 228 6.24 -22.16 -18.21
N LEU A 229 6.83 -21.00 -17.92
CA LEU A 229 7.85 -20.36 -18.75
C LEU A 229 9.06 -20.03 -17.89
N GLN A 230 10.20 -20.67 -18.16
CA GLN A 230 11.46 -20.39 -17.49
C GLN A 230 12.39 -19.63 -18.44
N MET A 231 12.78 -18.42 -18.05
CA MET A 231 13.65 -17.57 -18.86
C MET A 231 14.79 -16.98 -18.03
N SER A 232 15.28 -17.69 -17.00
CA SER A 232 16.37 -17.19 -16.17
C SER A 232 17.63 -16.90 -16.99
N MET A 233 18.44 -15.92 -16.57
CA MET A 233 19.76 -15.63 -17.18
C MET A 233 19.72 -15.31 -18.69
N ASN A 234 18.73 -14.52 -19.15
CA ASN A 234 18.58 -14.16 -20.57
C ASN A 234 18.84 -12.69 -20.91
N ARG A 235 19.12 -11.84 -19.90
CA ARG A 235 19.36 -10.40 -20.06
C ARG A 235 18.24 -9.69 -20.86
N CYS A 236 16.98 -10.01 -20.56
CA CYS A 236 15.81 -9.43 -21.23
C CYS A 236 15.81 -7.89 -21.19
N GLY A 237 16.26 -7.30 -20.08
CA GLY A 237 16.17 -5.86 -19.84
C GLY A 237 14.74 -5.34 -19.74
N ASP A 238 14.58 -4.05 -19.42
CA ASP A 238 13.26 -3.50 -19.07
C ASP A 238 12.23 -3.56 -20.19
N GLY A 239 12.62 -3.29 -21.44
CA GLY A 239 11.70 -3.37 -22.57
C GLY A 239 11.07 -4.76 -22.76
N GLY A 240 11.81 -5.83 -22.45
CA GLY A 240 11.29 -7.20 -22.45
C GLY A 240 10.39 -7.47 -21.24
N GLY A 241 10.81 -7.05 -20.05
CA GLY A 241 10.05 -7.19 -18.81
C GLY A 241 8.69 -6.49 -18.86
N GLU A 242 8.65 -5.25 -19.34
CA GLU A 242 7.42 -4.47 -19.49
C GLU A 242 6.39 -5.14 -20.42
N GLN A 243 6.85 -5.72 -21.52
CA GLN A 243 5.96 -6.40 -22.48
C GLN A 243 5.42 -7.71 -21.91
N LEU A 244 6.24 -8.45 -21.17
CA LEU A 244 5.78 -9.64 -20.43
C LEU A 244 4.75 -9.26 -19.37
N ALA A 245 4.99 -8.20 -18.60
CA ALA A 245 4.04 -7.69 -17.62
C ALA A 245 2.69 -7.32 -18.27
N ALA A 246 2.72 -6.58 -19.38
CA ALA A 246 1.53 -6.22 -20.13
C ALA A 246 0.79 -7.43 -20.72
N ALA A 247 1.52 -8.50 -21.06
CA ALA A 247 0.92 -9.72 -21.57
C ALA A 247 0.12 -10.47 -20.51
N LEU A 248 0.56 -10.43 -19.25
CA LEU A 248 -0.15 -11.03 -18.12
C LEU A 248 -1.52 -10.41 -17.89
N ALA A 249 -1.76 -9.16 -18.30
CA ALA A 249 -3.09 -8.55 -18.19
C ALA A 249 -4.16 -9.31 -19.00
N CYS A 250 -3.76 -9.96 -20.10
CA CYS A 250 -4.68 -10.69 -20.99
C CYS A 250 -4.50 -12.22 -20.90
N ASN A 251 -3.31 -12.70 -20.54
CA ASN A 251 -3.04 -14.12 -20.45
C ASN A 251 -3.67 -14.74 -19.19
N THR A 252 -4.50 -15.77 -19.38
CA THR A 252 -5.20 -16.46 -18.29
C THR A 252 -4.71 -17.89 -18.06
N THR A 253 -3.62 -18.31 -18.73
CA THR A 253 -3.17 -19.71 -18.77
C THR A 253 -1.82 -19.91 -18.11
N LEU A 254 -0.95 -18.90 -18.14
CA LEU A 254 0.36 -18.95 -17.51
C LEU A 254 0.22 -18.98 -15.99
N MET A 255 0.86 -19.97 -15.37
CA MET A 255 0.83 -20.23 -13.93
C MET A 255 2.19 -19.98 -13.26
N GLN A 256 3.30 -20.18 -13.97
CA GLN A 256 4.65 -20.04 -13.43
C GLN A 256 5.54 -19.29 -14.43
N LEU A 257 6.20 -18.23 -13.95
CA LEU A 257 7.11 -17.43 -14.73
C LEU A 257 8.41 -17.20 -13.95
N ASP A 258 9.54 -17.61 -14.52
CA ASP A 258 10.87 -17.35 -13.95
C ASP A 258 11.63 -16.34 -14.81
N LEU A 259 11.90 -15.18 -14.21
CA LEU A 259 12.65 -14.05 -14.76
C LEU A 259 13.90 -13.73 -13.92
N SER A 260 14.40 -14.67 -13.13
CA SER A 260 15.64 -14.48 -12.35
C SER A 260 16.84 -14.12 -13.23
N HIS A 261 17.71 -13.23 -12.75
CA HIS A 261 18.91 -12.75 -13.46
C HIS A 261 18.67 -12.24 -14.90
N ASN A 262 17.68 -11.37 -15.10
CA ASN A 262 17.35 -10.81 -16.42
C ASN A 262 17.69 -9.34 -16.63
N ALA A 263 18.45 -8.76 -15.70
CA ALA A 263 18.80 -7.34 -15.70
C ALA A 263 17.56 -6.44 -15.77
N LEU A 264 16.50 -6.82 -15.05
CA LEU A 264 15.30 -6.01 -14.86
C LEU A 264 15.57 -4.94 -13.78
N THR A 265 14.99 -3.76 -13.99
CA THR A 265 15.03 -2.67 -13.00
C THR A 265 13.64 -2.42 -12.39
N GLY A 266 13.55 -1.43 -11.49
CA GLY A 266 12.28 -1.08 -10.86
C GLY A 266 11.18 -0.62 -11.82
N VAL A 267 11.53 -0.20 -13.05
CA VAL A 267 10.55 0.12 -14.11
C VAL A 267 9.71 -1.11 -14.46
N SER A 268 10.36 -2.25 -14.71
CA SER A 268 9.67 -3.51 -14.98
C SER A 268 8.84 -3.97 -13.79
N ALA A 269 9.38 -3.87 -12.58
CA ALA A 269 8.66 -4.29 -11.36
C ALA A 269 7.39 -3.48 -11.10
N VAL A 270 7.39 -2.16 -11.37
CA VAL A 270 6.18 -1.34 -11.29
C VAL A 270 5.14 -1.78 -12.32
N ALA A 271 5.56 -2.11 -13.55
CA ALA A 271 4.65 -2.63 -14.57
C ALA A 271 4.03 -3.98 -14.14
N PHE A 272 4.84 -4.91 -13.63
CA PHE A 272 4.32 -6.17 -13.05
C PHE A 272 3.36 -5.91 -11.90
N GLY A 273 3.72 -5.03 -10.95
CA GLY A 273 2.87 -4.71 -9.80
C GLY A 273 1.51 -4.08 -10.18
N PHE A 274 1.41 -3.45 -11.35
CA PHE A 274 0.15 -2.96 -11.89
C PHE A 274 -0.68 -4.09 -12.52
N PHE A 275 -0.11 -4.85 -13.46
CA PHE A 275 -0.84 -5.87 -14.22
C PHE A 275 -1.13 -7.16 -13.43
N LEU A 276 -0.35 -7.48 -12.40
CA LEU A 276 -0.58 -8.65 -11.53
C LEU A 276 -1.83 -8.53 -10.65
N ARG A 277 -2.38 -7.32 -10.50
CA ARG A 277 -3.60 -7.08 -9.72
C ARG A 277 -4.82 -7.74 -10.40
N ASP A 278 -4.88 -7.67 -11.72
CA ASP A 278 -5.99 -8.19 -12.51
C ASP A 278 -5.79 -9.66 -12.92
N ASN A 279 -4.55 -10.15 -12.88
CA ASN A 279 -4.23 -11.53 -13.26
C ASN A 279 -4.56 -12.52 -12.14
N GLN A 280 -5.39 -13.52 -12.44
CA GLN A 280 -5.78 -14.59 -11.51
C GLN A 280 -5.12 -15.94 -11.82
N SER A 281 -4.41 -16.08 -12.94
CA SER A 281 -3.83 -17.35 -13.38
C SER A 281 -2.44 -17.60 -12.85
N LEU A 282 -1.62 -16.54 -12.73
CA LEU A 282 -0.23 -16.62 -12.35
C LEU A 282 -0.10 -16.92 -10.85
N ARG A 283 0.53 -18.04 -10.52
CA ARG A 283 0.71 -18.53 -9.15
C ARG A 283 2.12 -18.28 -8.62
N ALA A 284 3.14 -18.29 -9.48
CA ALA A 284 4.51 -18.06 -9.06
C ALA A 284 5.25 -17.17 -10.06
N LEU A 285 5.89 -16.12 -9.55
CA LEU A 285 6.76 -15.21 -10.28
C LEU A 285 8.12 -15.14 -9.59
N ASP A 286 9.16 -15.58 -10.28
CA ASP A 286 10.53 -15.46 -9.79
C ASP A 286 11.24 -14.27 -10.44
N MET A 287 11.71 -13.33 -9.62
CA MET A 287 12.48 -12.17 -10.07
C MET A 287 13.76 -11.98 -9.25
N ARG A 288 14.27 -13.04 -8.61
CA ARG A 288 15.52 -12.99 -7.85
C ARG A 288 16.70 -12.49 -8.70
N ASP A 289 17.64 -11.82 -8.05
CA ASP A 289 18.88 -11.34 -8.63
C ASP A 289 18.65 -10.39 -9.83
N ASN A 290 17.73 -9.45 -9.66
CA ASN A 290 17.46 -8.35 -10.59
C ASN A 290 17.52 -7.02 -9.85
N SER A 291 18.12 -5.97 -10.41
CA SER A 291 18.26 -4.66 -9.74
C SER A 291 16.94 -3.85 -9.66
N LEU A 292 15.92 -4.39 -9.01
CA LEU A 292 14.57 -3.82 -8.90
C LEU A 292 14.54 -2.54 -8.06
N GLY A 293 15.43 -2.42 -7.07
CA GLY A 293 15.45 -1.33 -6.11
C GLY A 293 14.25 -1.34 -5.16
N GLU A 294 14.30 -0.49 -4.13
CA GLU A 294 13.24 -0.40 -3.12
C GLU A 294 11.87 -0.06 -3.74
N VAL A 295 11.81 0.90 -4.67
CA VAL A 295 10.53 1.35 -5.27
C VAL A 295 9.86 0.24 -6.08
N GLY A 296 10.65 -0.50 -6.88
CA GLY A 296 10.14 -1.60 -7.70
C GLY A 296 9.64 -2.76 -6.86
N ALA A 297 10.43 -3.19 -5.86
CA ALA A 297 10.03 -4.26 -4.95
C ALA A 297 8.76 -3.88 -4.16
N ARG A 298 8.62 -2.61 -3.74
CA ARG A 298 7.42 -2.13 -3.06
C ARG A 298 6.17 -2.19 -3.93
N ALA A 299 6.28 -1.88 -5.23
CA ALA A 299 5.15 -1.96 -6.15
C ALA A 299 4.60 -3.39 -6.29
N LEU A 300 5.48 -4.39 -6.25
CA LEU A 300 5.10 -5.81 -6.28
C LEU A 300 4.42 -6.24 -4.99
N LEU A 301 4.95 -5.81 -3.84
CA LEU A 301 4.34 -6.10 -2.53
C LEU A 301 2.98 -5.44 -2.39
N ARG A 302 2.79 -4.21 -2.91
CA ARG A 302 1.47 -3.58 -3.01
C ARG A 302 0.49 -4.40 -3.83
N ALA A 303 0.94 -5.06 -4.91
CA ALA A 303 0.06 -5.89 -5.73
C ALA A 303 -0.50 -7.09 -4.95
N ILE A 304 0.33 -7.70 -4.11
CA ILE A 304 -0.10 -8.78 -3.21
C ILE A 304 -1.04 -8.23 -2.14
N ALA A 305 -0.71 -7.08 -1.56
CA ALA A 305 -1.56 -6.44 -0.56
C ALA A 305 -2.96 -6.06 -1.09
N LEU A 306 -3.08 -5.82 -2.41
CA LEU A 306 -4.34 -5.53 -3.10
C LEU A 306 -5.07 -6.80 -3.60
N GLY A 307 -4.63 -8.00 -3.21
CA GLY A 307 -5.33 -9.26 -3.47
C GLY A 307 -4.74 -10.14 -4.57
N SER A 308 -3.54 -9.85 -5.09
CA SER A 308 -2.89 -10.75 -6.06
C SER A 308 -2.51 -12.07 -5.39
N ARG A 309 -2.91 -13.19 -5.99
CA ARG A 309 -2.62 -14.56 -5.51
C ARG A 309 -1.27 -15.10 -5.96
N CYS A 310 -0.45 -14.25 -6.57
CA CYS A 310 0.85 -14.63 -7.10
C CYS A 310 1.91 -14.66 -6.00
N GLU A 311 2.61 -15.78 -5.89
CA GLU A 311 3.77 -15.96 -5.04
C GLU A 311 5.00 -15.33 -5.71
N ILE A 312 5.51 -14.24 -5.14
CA ILE A 312 6.63 -13.48 -5.72
C ILE A 312 7.93 -13.80 -4.98
N ASN A 313 8.95 -14.27 -5.71
CA ASN A 313 10.30 -14.46 -5.18
C ASN A 313 11.17 -13.23 -5.49
N LEU A 314 11.69 -12.61 -4.43
CA LEU A 314 12.58 -11.44 -4.48
C LEU A 314 13.89 -11.76 -3.77
N SER A 315 14.99 -11.11 -4.17
CA SER A 315 16.27 -11.20 -3.47
C SER A 315 16.55 -9.91 -2.70
N VAL A 316 17.24 -10.01 -1.56
CA VAL A 316 17.50 -8.85 -0.68
C VAL A 316 18.63 -7.95 -1.20
N HIS A 317 19.57 -8.49 -1.98
CA HIS A 317 20.61 -7.71 -2.64
C HIS A 317 20.03 -6.65 -3.60
N ASP A 318 18.78 -6.83 -4.05
CA ASP A 318 18.07 -5.90 -4.92
C ASP A 318 17.56 -4.64 -4.19
N LEU A 319 17.62 -4.62 -2.85
CA LEU A 319 17.08 -3.56 -1.98
C LEU A 319 18.14 -2.56 -1.53
N GLU A 320 19.43 -2.87 -1.64
CA GLU A 320 20.47 -1.93 -1.27
C GLU A 320 20.39 -0.71 -2.20
N THR A 321 20.21 0.46 -1.56
CA THR A 321 20.05 1.76 -2.21
C THR A 321 21.03 1.90 -3.36
N SER A 322 20.52 1.88 -4.59
CA SER A 322 21.12 2.66 -5.67
C SER A 322 20.99 4.13 -5.26
N THR A 323 21.87 4.55 -4.35
CA THR A 323 22.39 5.91 -4.37
C THR A 323 22.74 6.16 -5.82
N ILE A 324 22.05 7.14 -6.41
CA ILE A 324 22.23 7.61 -7.76
C ILE A 324 23.62 8.24 -7.80
N THR A 325 24.65 7.41 -7.84
CA THR A 325 26.06 7.79 -8.01
C THR A 325 26.79 6.53 -8.48
N SER A 326 26.77 6.28 -9.80
CA SER A 326 27.96 6.49 -10.63
C SER A 326 27.99 5.63 -11.92
N THR A 327 28.42 6.29 -12.99
CA THR A 327 29.22 5.77 -14.12
C THR A 327 28.55 5.11 -15.34
N THR A 328 27.31 5.43 -15.69
CA THR A 328 26.93 5.54 -17.12
C THR A 328 26.04 6.75 -17.31
N GLY A 329 26.41 7.63 -18.23
CA GLY A 329 25.76 8.93 -18.49
C GLY A 329 24.36 8.83 -19.12
N VAL A 330 23.46 8.04 -18.54
CA VAL A 330 22.03 8.10 -18.83
C VAL A 330 21.35 8.69 -17.61
N SER A 331 20.89 9.94 -17.75
CA SER A 331 20.02 10.62 -16.79
C SER A 331 18.73 9.82 -16.61
N GLY A 332 18.72 8.85 -15.70
CA GLY A 332 17.55 8.05 -15.39
C GLY A 332 16.49 8.94 -14.73
N SER A 333 15.32 9.07 -15.36
CA SER A 333 14.14 9.63 -14.71
C SER A 333 13.84 8.87 -13.41
N PRO A 334 13.44 9.53 -12.32
CA PRO A 334 13.05 8.85 -11.08
C PRO A 334 11.94 7.84 -11.35
N ILE A 335 12.07 6.64 -10.79
CA ILE A 335 11.06 5.59 -10.89
C ILE A 335 9.79 6.06 -10.17
N PHE A 336 8.64 5.94 -10.83
CA PHE A 336 7.33 6.25 -10.26
C PHE A 336 7.05 5.45 -8.99
N ASP A 337 6.78 6.16 -7.90
CA ASP A 337 6.27 5.61 -6.65
C ASP A 337 4.88 6.17 -6.39
N ALA A 338 3.85 5.32 -6.35
CA ALA A 338 2.47 5.76 -6.13
C ALA A 338 2.19 6.45 -4.78
N ASN A 339 3.10 6.35 -3.80
CA ASN A 339 2.95 7.05 -2.51
C ASN A 339 3.70 8.38 -2.41
N LEU A 340 4.75 8.59 -3.22
CA LEU A 340 5.51 9.85 -3.30
C LEU A 340 5.76 10.24 -4.77
N PRO A 341 4.70 10.49 -5.56
CA PRO A 341 4.84 10.54 -7.02
C PRO A 341 5.31 11.92 -7.49
N SER A 342 5.29 12.93 -6.61
CA SER A 342 5.70 14.29 -6.88
C SER A 342 7.22 14.47 -7.04
N VAL A 343 8.00 13.44 -6.69
CA VAL A 343 9.44 13.38 -7.02
C VAL A 343 9.65 13.22 -8.53
N SER A 344 8.65 12.67 -9.24
CA SER A 344 8.70 12.38 -10.67
C SER A 344 7.88 13.35 -11.55
N SER A 345 7.29 14.40 -10.98
CA SER A 345 6.55 15.42 -11.74
C SER A 345 7.49 16.54 -12.26
N PRO A 346 7.25 17.12 -13.46
CA PRO A 346 6.17 16.83 -14.42
C PRO A 346 6.37 15.50 -15.16
N PHE A 347 5.27 14.79 -15.39
CA PHE A 347 5.27 13.53 -16.13
C PHE A 347 5.09 13.78 -17.63
N GLU A 348 6.00 13.26 -18.45
CA GLU A 348 5.85 13.17 -19.91
C GLU A 348 5.76 11.70 -20.33
N LEU A 349 4.55 11.16 -20.34
CA LEU A 349 4.30 9.73 -20.56
C LEU A 349 4.02 9.47 -22.05
N ARG A 350 4.89 8.69 -22.69
CA ARG A 350 4.72 8.25 -24.08
C ARG A 350 3.91 6.97 -24.13
N MET A 351 2.61 7.14 -24.31
CA MET A 351 1.64 6.06 -24.47
C MET A 351 1.95 5.33 -25.79
N GLY A 352 2.13 4.01 -25.72
CA GLY A 352 2.37 3.13 -26.88
C GLY A 352 3.82 2.67 -27.07
N GLU A 353 4.83 3.41 -26.58
CA GLU A 353 6.24 2.98 -26.65
C GLU A 353 6.60 2.01 -25.51
N SER A 354 6.07 2.26 -24.31
CA SER A 354 6.41 1.52 -23.09
C SER A 354 5.14 1.19 -22.28
N PRO A 355 4.85 -0.09 -21.97
CA PRO A 355 3.78 -0.46 -21.05
C PRO A 355 3.91 0.17 -19.66
N TYR A 356 5.14 0.47 -19.22
CA TYR A 356 5.36 1.21 -17.97
C TYR A 356 4.65 2.57 -17.96
N ALA A 357 4.77 3.36 -19.02
CA ALA A 357 4.12 4.67 -19.11
C ALA A 357 2.58 4.56 -19.02
N PHE A 358 2.01 3.47 -19.55
CA PHE A 358 0.58 3.20 -19.44
C PHE A 358 0.16 2.88 -18.00
N ALA A 359 0.94 2.05 -17.30
CA ALA A 359 0.70 1.74 -15.89
C ALA A 359 0.78 3.01 -15.02
N VAL A 360 1.81 3.84 -15.21
CA VAL A 360 1.96 5.11 -14.50
C VAL A 360 0.79 6.05 -14.78
N ALA A 361 0.40 6.23 -16.04
CA ALA A 361 -0.75 7.08 -16.38
C ALA A 361 -2.04 6.60 -15.73
N SER A 362 -2.28 5.29 -15.73
CA SER A 362 -3.46 4.68 -15.11
C SER A 362 -3.47 4.89 -13.59
N GLU A 363 -2.34 4.69 -12.91
CA GLU A 363 -2.22 4.94 -11.47
C GLU A 363 -2.39 6.42 -11.13
N LEU A 364 -1.84 7.34 -11.93
CA LEU A 364 -2.03 8.79 -11.75
C LEU A 364 -3.52 9.17 -11.83
N ILE A 365 -4.23 8.62 -12.82
CA ILE A 365 -5.66 8.87 -13.02
C ILE A 365 -6.46 8.27 -11.88
N ASN A 366 -6.19 7.02 -11.50
CA ASN A 366 -6.85 6.36 -10.37
C ASN A 366 -6.63 7.14 -9.06
N ALA A 367 -5.42 7.63 -8.83
CA ALA A 367 -5.11 8.44 -7.64
C ALA A 367 -5.87 9.77 -7.64
N ALA A 368 -5.99 10.44 -8.79
CA ALA A 368 -6.73 11.71 -8.90
C ALA A 368 -8.25 11.52 -8.78
N VAL A 369 -8.78 10.52 -9.47
CA VAL A 369 -10.22 10.37 -9.72
C VAL A 369 -10.90 9.50 -8.66
N VAL A 370 -10.33 8.33 -8.37
CA VAL A 370 -10.91 7.35 -7.45
C VAL A 370 -10.52 7.66 -6.02
N GLN A 371 -9.22 7.87 -5.78
CA GLN A 371 -8.69 8.05 -4.43
C GLN A 371 -8.74 9.52 -3.96
N ARG A 372 -8.98 10.49 -4.86
CA ARG A 372 -8.94 11.95 -4.59
C ARG A 372 -7.63 12.41 -3.93
N ARG A 373 -6.54 11.71 -4.22
CA ARG A 373 -5.20 11.94 -3.66
C ARG A 373 -4.36 12.89 -4.49
N CYS A 374 -4.75 13.16 -5.73
CA CYS A 374 -3.92 13.87 -6.66
C CYS A 374 -4.71 15.00 -7.31
N VAL A 375 -4.13 16.20 -7.28
CA VAL A 375 -4.57 17.29 -8.13
C VAL A 375 -3.69 17.28 -9.37
N LEU A 376 -4.33 17.09 -10.52
CA LEU A 376 -3.67 17.11 -11.83
C LEU A 376 -3.79 18.52 -12.40
N ALA A 377 -2.65 19.15 -12.70
CA ALA A 377 -2.54 20.40 -13.42
C ALA A 377 -1.82 20.19 -14.76
N GLU A 378 -2.03 21.10 -15.72
CA GLU A 378 -1.43 21.04 -17.06
C GLU A 378 -1.64 19.70 -17.81
N LEU A 379 -2.79 19.05 -17.60
CA LEU A 379 -3.11 17.78 -18.21
C LEU A 379 -3.37 17.96 -19.72
N ILE A 380 -2.38 17.63 -20.53
CA ILE A 380 -2.41 17.82 -21.98
C ILE A 380 -2.10 16.50 -22.67
N GLN A 381 -3.05 16.01 -23.46
CA GLN A 381 -2.80 14.95 -24.41
C GLN A 381 -2.33 15.56 -25.74
N SER A 382 -1.18 15.11 -26.23
CA SER A 382 -0.74 15.40 -27.60
C SER A 382 -0.75 14.13 -28.45
N VAL A 383 -1.46 14.22 -29.57
CA VAL A 383 -1.66 13.11 -30.49
C VAL A 383 -0.61 13.23 -31.61
N ILE A 384 0.32 12.27 -31.69
CA ILE A 384 1.28 12.20 -32.80
C ILE A 384 0.64 11.33 -33.89
N LEU A 385 0.12 11.96 -34.94
CA LEU A 385 -0.33 11.24 -36.13
C LEU A 385 0.89 10.61 -36.82
N GLN A 386 1.17 9.33 -36.58
CA GLN A 386 2.09 8.57 -37.43
C GLN A 386 1.30 8.06 -38.64
N SER A 387 1.68 8.54 -39.83
CA SER A 387 1.16 8.04 -41.10
C SER A 387 1.61 6.59 -41.32
N ALA A 388 0.67 5.65 -41.26
CA ALA A 388 0.91 4.30 -41.75
C ALA A 388 0.89 4.30 -43.29
N GLY A 389 2.00 3.90 -43.92
CA GLY A 389 2.04 3.41 -45.31
C GLY A 389 2.18 4.43 -46.43
N THR A 390 3.41 4.52 -46.98
CA THR A 390 3.76 4.94 -48.36
C THR A 390 3.19 6.25 -48.92
N ALA A 391 3.93 7.35 -48.77
CA ALA A 391 4.32 8.27 -49.86
C ALA A 391 4.98 9.53 -49.28
N LYS A 392 6.08 9.96 -49.89
CA LYS A 392 6.81 11.20 -49.57
C LYS A 392 5.88 12.42 -49.69
N ILE A 393 5.42 12.98 -48.57
CA ILE A 393 4.91 14.35 -48.51
C ILE A 393 5.44 15.02 -47.25
N ARG A 394 6.23 16.08 -47.44
CA ARG A 394 6.58 17.09 -46.42
C ARG A 394 5.28 17.70 -45.89
N ALA A 395 4.75 17.21 -44.77
CA ALA A 395 3.63 17.85 -44.08
C ALA A 395 4.08 18.21 -42.65
N LYS A 396 4.00 19.52 -42.33
CA LYS A 396 4.21 20.05 -40.98
C LYS A 396 3.28 19.32 -40.01
N SER A 397 3.83 18.52 -39.08
CA SER A 397 3.03 17.76 -38.11
C SER A 397 2.32 18.71 -37.15
N ALA A 398 1.05 19.01 -37.38
CA ALA A 398 0.22 19.76 -36.45
C ALA A 398 -0.05 18.90 -35.20
N LYS A 399 0.65 19.18 -34.09
CA LYS A 399 0.39 18.53 -32.79
C LYS A 399 -0.95 19.04 -32.26
N LYS A 400 -2.03 18.25 -32.39
CA LYS A 400 -3.32 18.57 -31.73
C LYS A 400 -3.15 18.36 -30.22
N ARG A 401 -3.29 19.45 -29.45
CA ARG A 401 -3.25 19.44 -27.98
C ARG A 401 -4.67 19.44 -27.45
N ILE A 402 -5.01 18.47 -26.60
CA ILE A 402 -6.32 18.34 -25.98
C ILE A 402 -6.12 18.58 -24.47
N PRO A 403 -6.58 19.71 -23.92
CA PRO A 403 -6.61 19.91 -22.48
C PRO A 403 -7.71 19.05 -21.85
N LEU A 404 -7.39 18.44 -20.72
CA LEU A 404 -8.28 17.54 -19.96
C LEU A 404 -8.53 18.12 -18.56
N ALA A 405 -9.72 17.87 -18.01
CA ALA A 405 -10.10 18.25 -16.66
C ALA A 405 -10.70 17.06 -15.89
N VAL A 406 -10.66 17.11 -14.55
CA VAL A 406 -11.18 16.07 -13.65
C VAL A 406 -12.62 16.42 -13.25
N ASP A 407 -13.55 15.48 -13.41
CA ASP A 407 -14.89 15.53 -12.82
C ASP A 407 -14.94 14.60 -11.59
N LEU A 408 -15.04 15.20 -10.40
CA LEU A 408 -15.02 14.49 -9.11
C LEU A 408 -16.35 13.80 -8.77
N GLU A 409 -17.45 14.21 -9.40
CA GLU A 409 -18.78 13.62 -9.21
C GLU A 409 -18.92 12.36 -10.05
N ARG A 410 -18.59 12.46 -11.35
CA ARG A 410 -18.65 11.33 -12.28
C ARG A 410 -17.44 10.39 -12.20
N ARG A 411 -16.44 10.73 -11.39
CA ARG A 411 -15.16 10.00 -11.26
C ARG A 411 -14.57 9.68 -12.63
N CYS A 412 -14.41 10.70 -13.47
CA CYS A 412 -13.78 10.55 -14.78
C CYS A 412 -13.02 11.81 -15.19
N LEU A 413 -12.12 11.65 -16.17
CA LEU A 413 -11.55 12.78 -16.91
C LEU A 413 -12.49 13.14 -18.06
N TYR A 414 -12.53 14.41 -18.48
CA TYR A 414 -13.23 14.85 -19.69
C TYR A 414 -12.40 15.88 -20.44
N SER A 415 -12.65 16.03 -21.75
CA SER A 415 -12.01 17.08 -22.53
C SER A 415 -12.65 18.43 -22.23
N VAL A 416 -11.83 19.45 -21.97
CA VAL A 416 -12.32 20.82 -21.69
C VAL A 416 -13.13 21.38 -22.87
N ALA A 417 -12.88 20.90 -24.09
CA ALA A 417 -13.61 21.35 -25.28
C ALA A 417 -14.99 20.67 -25.45
N ASP A 418 -15.29 19.62 -24.68
CA ASP A 418 -16.53 18.86 -24.79
C ASP A 418 -17.53 19.29 -23.71
N SER A 419 -18.61 19.96 -24.13
CA SER A 419 -19.69 20.41 -23.24
C SER A 419 -20.49 19.24 -22.66
N SER A 420 -20.47 18.07 -23.30
CA SER A 420 -21.22 16.88 -22.86
C SER A 420 -20.52 16.09 -21.72
N LYS A 421 -19.30 16.50 -21.34
CA LYS A 421 -18.46 15.85 -20.31
C LYS A 421 -18.38 14.34 -20.50
N THR A 422 -18.11 13.87 -21.71
CA THR A 422 -17.94 12.44 -21.96
C THR A 422 -16.71 11.92 -21.20
N PRO A 423 -16.79 10.70 -20.61
CA PRO A 423 -15.66 10.12 -19.89
C PRO A 423 -14.53 9.81 -20.87
N TRP A 424 -13.42 10.48 -20.68
CA TRP A 424 -12.19 10.30 -21.44
C TRP A 424 -11.55 8.96 -21.08
N LYS A 425 -11.29 8.15 -22.11
CA LYS A 425 -10.57 6.88 -21.99
C LYS A 425 -9.09 7.07 -22.30
N LEU A 426 -8.25 6.35 -21.58
CA LEU A 426 -6.81 6.36 -21.78
C LEU A 426 -6.46 5.89 -23.21
N PRO A 427 -5.83 6.72 -24.05
CA PRO A 427 -5.49 6.38 -25.43
C PRO A 427 -4.37 5.33 -25.48
N ALA A 428 -4.41 4.47 -26.50
CA ALA A 428 -3.35 3.49 -26.75
C ALA A 428 -2.03 4.12 -27.21
N TRP A 429 -2.06 5.35 -27.75
CA TRP A 429 -0.90 6.05 -28.31
C TRP A 429 -0.97 7.57 -28.08
N GLY A 430 0.20 8.21 -27.99
CA GLY A 430 0.33 9.67 -27.82
C GLY A 430 1.21 10.06 -26.62
N ILE A 431 1.38 11.36 -26.38
CA ILE A 431 2.12 11.86 -25.21
C ILE A 431 1.15 12.52 -24.25
N LEU A 432 1.06 12.00 -23.03
CA LEU A 432 0.34 12.61 -21.92
C LEU A 432 1.32 13.41 -21.07
N ARG A 433 1.10 14.72 -20.98
CA ARG A 433 1.80 15.59 -20.04
C ARG A 433 0.89 15.87 -18.86
N ALA A 434 1.40 15.67 -17.64
CA ALA A 434 0.66 15.95 -16.42
C ALA A 434 1.62 16.45 -15.33
N THR A 435 1.27 17.58 -14.70
CA THR A 435 1.84 17.96 -13.41
C THR A 435 0.90 17.43 -12.33
N ALA A 436 1.44 16.69 -11.38
CA ALA A 436 0.66 16.06 -10.34
C ALA A 436 1.21 16.51 -8.99
N THR A 437 0.33 17.04 -8.16
CA THR A 437 0.60 17.35 -6.75
C THR A 437 -0.20 16.38 -5.90
N PHE A 438 0.49 15.60 -5.09
CA PHE A 438 -0.11 14.53 -4.31
C PHE A 438 -0.39 14.98 -2.88
N MET A 439 -1.50 14.51 -2.36
CA MET A 439 -1.86 14.58 -0.95
C MET A 439 -1.46 13.27 -0.27
N ALA A 440 -1.30 13.33 1.04
CA ALA A 440 -1.01 12.16 1.85
C ALA A 440 -2.09 11.06 1.62
N PRO A 441 -1.71 9.77 1.67
CA PRO A 441 -2.64 8.66 1.46
C PRO A 441 -3.85 8.78 2.41
N PRO A 442 -5.09 8.64 1.94
CA PRO A 442 -6.25 8.74 2.81
C PRO A 442 -6.21 7.61 3.84
N LEU A 443 -6.76 7.89 5.02
CA LEU A 443 -7.07 6.83 5.98
C LEU A 443 -8.12 5.90 5.36
N PRO A 444 -7.97 4.57 5.48
CA PRO A 444 -8.97 3.65 4.98
C PRO A 444 -10.27 3.90 5.75
N ARG A 445 -11.39 3.97 5.02
CA ARG A 445 -12.70 4.28 5.58
C ARG A 445 -13.28 3.03 6.23
N GLY A 446 -13.46 3.05 7.55
CA GLY A 446 -14.13 2.00 8.32
C GLY A 446 -13.24 0.80 8.70
N PRO A 447 -13.80 -0.16 9.44
CA PRO A 447 -13.08 -1.33 9.99
C PRO A 447 -12.66 -2.37 8.94
N VAL A 448 -13.01 -2.17 7.67
CA VAL A 448 -12.59 -3.05 6.56
C VAL A 448 -11.21 -2.62 6.10
N SER A 449 -10.18 -3.17 6.74
CA SER A 449 -8.84 -3.17 6.15
C SER A 449 -8.92 -3.85 4.78
N TRP A 450 -8.37 -3.21 3.75
CA TRP A 450 -8.32 -3.71 2.37
C TRP A 450 -7.47 -4.98 2.18
N LEU A 451 -6.99 -5.57 3.27
CA LEU A 451 -6.01 -6.65 3.28
C LEU A 451 -6.64 -7.94 3.79
N ASP A 452 -6.87 -8.88 2.89
CA ASP A 452 -7.37 -10.21 3.23
C ASP A 452 -6.33 -11.04 4.02
N GLU A 453 -6.79 -12.03 4.80
CA GLU A 453 -5.89 -12.96 5.51
C GLU A 453 -4.93 -13.69 4.56
N ASP A 454 -5.41 -14.07 3.37
CA ASP A 454 -4.60 -14.70 2.32
C ASP A 454 -3.46 -13.77 1.84
N SER A 455 -3.75 -12.47 1.73
CA SER A 455 -2.77 -11.45 1.34
C SER A 455 -1.73 -11.25 2.45
N CYS A 456 -2.15 -11.24 3.72
CA CYS A 456 -1.24 -11.25 4.87
C CYS A 456 -0.31 -12.47 4.83
N LEU A 457 -0.85 -13.67 4.59
CA LEU A 457 -0.07 -14.90 4.48
C LEU A 457 0.93 -14.83 3.32
N GLY A 458 0.52 -14.33 2.15
CA GLY A 458 1.40 -14.12 1.00
C GLY A 458 2.60 -13.24 1.35
N LEU A 459 2.36 -12.10 2.01
CA LEU A 459 3.41 -11.19 2.45
C LEU A 459 4.34 -11.83 3.51
N ILE A 460 3.77 -12.54 4.48
CA ILE A 460 4.54 -13.25 5.52
C ILE A 460 5.42 -14.34 4.90
N GLN A 461 4.91 -15.07 3.89
CA GLN A 461 5.67 -16.09 3.19
C GLN A 461 6.86 -15.50 2.44
N ILE A 462 6.72 -14.31 1.84
CA ILE A 462 7.83 -13.60 1.20
C ILE A 462 8.89 -13.23 2.23
N VAL A 463 8.49 -12.68 3.37
CA VAL A 463 9.42 -12.34 4.46
C VAL A 463 10.14 -13.60 4.97
N LYS A 464 9.43 -14.70 5.23
CA LYS A 464 10.01 -15.96 5.73
C LYS A 464 11.00 -16.64 4.80
N ARG A 465 10.99 -16.31 3.51
CA ARG A 465 11.94 -16.84 2.52
C ARG A 465 13.31 -16.17 2.61
N GLY A 466 13.43 -15.07 3.34
CA GLY A 466 14.73 -14.46 3.64
C GLY A 466 15.66 -15.48 4.30
N PHE A 467 16.86 -15.63 3.75
CA PHE A 467 17.83 -16.62 4.23
C PHE A 467 18.40 -16.29 5.62
N SER A 468 18.44 -15.00 5.99
CA SER A 468 18.93 -14.53 7.30
C SER A 468 17.90 -13.66 8.02
N SER A 469 18.01 -13.56 9.35
CA SER A 469 17.15 -12.66 10.15
C SER A 469 17.28 -11.19 9.73
N ARG A 470 18.45 -10.76 9.26
CA ARG A 470 18.65 -9.40 8.73
C ARG A 470 17.87 -9.18 7.44
N ASP A 471 17.91 -10.16 6.55
CA ASP A 471 17.21 -10.13 5.26
C ASP A 471 15.70 -10.10 5.47
N MET A 472 15.19 -10.98 6.34
CA MET A 472 13.79 -10.98 6.75
C MET A 472 13.35 -9.61 7.29
N MET A 473 14.19 -8.94 8.09
CA MET A 473 13.88 -7.61 8.62
C MET A 473 13.88 -6.51 7.55
N SER A 474 14.80 -6.56 6.58
CA SER A 474 14.78 -5.62 5.46
C SER A 474 13.56 -5.78 4.55
N LEU A 475 13.14 -7.03 4.30
CA LEU A 475 11.91 -7.34 3.57
C LEU A 475 10.68 -6.88 4.36
N LEU A 476 10.68 -7.08 5.68
CA LEU A 476 9.62 -6.61 6.55
C LEU A 476 9.52 -5.08 6.54
N ASP A 477 10.65 -4.36 6.63
CA ASP A 477 10.69 -2.91 6.54
C ASP A 477 10.08 -2.42 5.22
N LEU A 478 10.38 -3.09 4.11
CA LEU A 478 9.82 -2.79 2.80
C LEU A 478 8.30 -3.05 2.71
N VAL A 479 7.86 -4.21 3.21
CA VAL A 479 6.45 -4.62 3.27
C VAL A 479 5.64 -3.61 4.09
N LEU A 480 6.16 -3.20 5.24
CA LEU A 480 5.44 -2.35 6.19
C LEU A 480 5.42 -0.87 5.82
N VAL A 481 6.21 -0.39 4.84
CA VAL A 481 6.20 1.05 4.47
C VAL A 481 4.80 1.53 4.11
N ASP A 482 4.12 0.80 3.23
CA ASP A 482 2.84 1.23 2.66
C ASP A 482 1.63 0.54 3.27
N LEU A 483 1.86 -0.48 4.09
CA LEU A 483 0.78 -1.20 4.74
C LEU A 483 0.19 -0.38 5.88
N GLN A 484 -1.12 -0.48 5.94
CA GLN A 484 -1.96 0.01 7.00
C GLN A 484 -2.69 -1.23 7.53
N LEU A 485 -2.54 -1.53 8.83
CA LEU A 485 -2.97 -2.78 9.45
C LEU A 485 -3.92 -2.48 10.60
N THR A 486 -4.88 -3.36 10.84
CA THR A 486 -5.60 -3.40 12.12
C THR A 486 -4.75 -4.11 13.18
N THR A 487 -5.09 -3.97 14.45
CA THR A 487 -4.47 -4.72 15.55
C THR A 487 -4.64 -6.22 15.35
N THR A 488 -5.78 -6.69 14.84
CA THR A 488 -6.03 -8.10 14.53
C THR A 488 -5.10 -8.63 13.42
N GLN A 489 -4.81 -7.83 12.41
CA GLN A 489 -3.83 -8.19 11.39
C GLN A 489 -2.41 -8.12 11.94
N ALA A 490 -2.10 -7.13 12.77
CA ALA A 490 -0.80 -7.04 13.42
C ALA A 490 -0.54 -8.24 14.35
N THR A 491 -1.54 -8.71 15.11
CA THR A 491 -1.42 -9.94 15.92
C THR A 491 -1.14 -11.16 15.04
N PHE A 492 -1.73 -11.21 13.84
CA PHE A 492 -1.48 -12.25 12.84
C PHE A 492 -0.03 -12.23 12.35
N PHE A 493 0.53 -11.06 12.04
CA PHE A 493 1.96 -10.92 11.70
C PHE A 493 2.86 -11.35 12.86
N VAL A 494 2.52 -10.95 14.09
CA VAL A 494 3.28 -11.32 15.30
C VAL A 494 3.27 -12.83 15.51
N SER A 495 2.11 -13.48 15.46
CA SER A 495 1.98 -14.92 15.72
C SER A 495 2.78 -15.77 14.73
N HIS A 496 2.85 -15.36 13.46
CA HIS A 496 3.55 -16.10 12.42
C HIS A 496 5.05 -15.80 12.33
N LEU A 497 5.50 -14.58 12.68
CA LEU A 497 6.90 -14.16 12.55
C LEU A 497 7.70 -14.22 13.86
N GLN A 498 7.05 -14.27 15.03
CA GLN A 498 7.74 -14.30 16.33
C GLN A 498 8.70 -15.49 16.52
N ALA A 499 8.49 -16.60 15.79
CA ALA A 499 9.38 -17.75 15.82
C ALA A 499 10.71 -17.50 15.08
N SER A 500 10.72 -16.56 14.14
CA SER A 500 11.85 -16.30 13.23
C SER A 500 12.54 -14.95 13.52
N LEU A 501 11.83 -14.00 14.15
CA LEU A 501 12.29 -12.64 14.39
C LEU A 501 12.11 -12.23 15.86
N PRO A 502 12.98 -11.36 16.40
CA PRO A 502 12.85 -10.87 17.76
C PRO A 502 11.58 -10.03 17.91
N LYS A 503 10.70 -10.46 18.83
CA LYS A 503 9.38 -9.88 19.09
C LYS A 503 9.38 -8.36 19.27
N MET A 504 10.36 -7.82 20.00
CA MET A 504 10.48 -6.38 20.25
C MET A 504 10.71 -5.57 18.96
N GLU A 505 11.53 -6.10 18.04
CA GLU A 505 11.83 -5.39 16.79
C GLU A 505 10.69 -5.47 15.78
N LEU A 506 9.97 -6.60 15.81
CA LEU A 506 8.76 -6.80 15.02
C LEU A 506 7.66 -5.83 15.45
N LEU A 507 7.36 -5.75 16.75
CA LEU A 507 6.32 -4.87 17.28
C LEU A 507 6.64 -3.38 17.03
N GLY A 508 7.88 -2.95 17.23
CA GLY A 508 8.26 -1.56 16.96
C GLY A 508 8.18 -1.15 15.48
N ARG A 509 8.20 -2.11 14.54
CA ARG A 509 8.00 -1.85 13.10
C ARG A 509 6.53 -1.91 12.69
N LEU A 510 5.75 -2.78 13.32
CA LEU A 510 4.31 -2.86 13.08
C LEU A 510 3.56 -1.64 13.66
N TRP A 511 4.07 -1.04 14.74
CA TRP A 511 3.41 0.05 15.44
C TRP A 511 2.97 1.22 14.53
N PRO A 512 3.84 1.81 13.67
CA PRO A 512 3.45 2.92 12.81
C PRO A 512 2.51 2.52 11.66
N CYS A 513 2.11 1.25 11.57
CA CYS A 513 1.17 0.75 10.56
C CYS A 513 -0.26 0.63 11.10
N LEU A 514 -0.45 0.71 12.42
CA LEU A 514 -1.75 0.49 13.06
C LEU A 514 -2.74 1.61 12.72
N ILE A 515 -3.90 1.23 12.17
CA ILE A 515 -5.01 2.14 11.84
C ILE A 515 -5.97 2.29 13.02
N ASP A 516 -6.27 1.20 13.70
CA ASP A 516 -7.20 1.11 14.83
C ASP A 516 -6.47 1.44 16.14
N GLY A 517 -6.12 2.71 16.28
CA GLY A 517 -5.48 3.26 17.47
C GLY A 517 -6.26 3.08 18.77
N GLU A 518 -7.51 2.62 18.70
CA GLU A 518 -8.41 2.33 19.82
C GLU A 518 -7.99 1.08 20.59
N ASN A 519 -7.68 0.01 19.86
CA ASN A 519 -7.28 -1.29 20.40
C ASN A 519 -5.76 -1.37 20.59
N ALA A 520 -5.02 -0.31 20.25
CA ALA A 520 -3.55 -0.30 20.30
C ALA A 520 -2.99 -0.56 21.71
N PHE A 521 -3.67 -0.08 22.76
CA PHE A 521 -3.28 -0.36 24.14
C PHE A 521 -3.49 -1.83 24.51
N ASP A 522 -4.65 -2.39 24.17
CA ASP A 522 -4.98 -3.78 24.45
C ASP A 522 -4.05 -4.72 23.67
N PHE A 523 -3.68 -4.35 22.44
CA PHE A 523 -2.64 -5.03 21.64
C PHE A 523 -1.27 -5.05 22.34
N LEU A 524 -0.83 -3.94 22.94
CA LEU A 524 0.41 -3.92 23.73
C LEU A 524 0.33 -4.84 24.94
N GLN A 525 -0.81 -4.90 25.63
CA GLN A 525 -0.97 -5.74 26.80
C GLN A 525 -1.01 -7.23 26.46
N GLN A 526 -1.66 -7.59 25.36
CA GLN A 526 -1.73 -8.98 24.90
C GLN A 526 -0.35 -9.53 24.54
N HIS A 527 0.53 -8.67 24.02
CA HIS A 527 1.84 -9.10 23.52
C HIS A 527 2.99 -8.79 24.46
N LEU A 528 2.97 -7.76 25.29
CA LEU A 528 4.14 -7.34 26.08
C LEU A 528 3.82 -7.24 27.56
N THR A 529 4.76 -7.74 28.37
CA THR A 529 4.79 -7.44 29.80
C THR A 529 5.12 -5.96 30.03
N GLN A 530 4.77 -5.41 31.19
CA GLN A 530 5.02 -4.00 31.50
C GLN A 530 6.50 -3.60 31.37
N ALA A 531 7.43 -4.46 31.80
CA ALA A 531 8.86 -4.21 31.66
C ALA A 531 9.30 -4.19 30.19
N GLU A 532 8.71 -5.02 29.34
CA GLU A 532 8.99 -5.02 27.90
C GLU A 532 8.38 -3.81 27.18
N GLN A 533 7.22 -3.33 27.63
CA GLN A 533 6.63 -2.08 27.14
C GLN A 533 7.57 -0.90 27.40
N TRP A 534 8.16 -0.81 28.60
CA TRP A 534 9.14 0.24 28.91
C TRP A 534 10.39 0.13 28.03
N ARG A 535 10.91 -1.09 27.80
CA ARG A 535 12.03 -1.31 26.88
C ARG A 535 11.69 -0.94 25.44
N LEU A 536 10.46 -1.17 24.99
CA LEU A 536 9.99 -0.75 23.67
C LEU A 536 10.03 0.78 23.56
N ILE A 537 9.52 1.49 24.58
CA ILE A 537 9.52 2.95 24.61
C ILE A 537 10.94 3.52 24.65
N ASP A 538 11.84 2.91 25.43
CA ASP A 538 13.24 3.32 25.53
C ASP A 538 13.98 3.14 24.18
N ARG A 539 13.74 2.01 23.50
CA ARG A 539 14.44 1.67 22.24
C ARG A 539 13.92 2.44 21.02
N PHE A 540 12.61 2.62 20.91
CA PHE A 540 11.97 3.25 19.75
C PHE A 540 11.62 4.73 19.96
N GLY A 541 11.72 5.20 21.20
CA GLY A 541 11.38 6.56 21.60
C GLY A 541 9.91 6.72 22.00
N PRO A 542 9.60 7.67 22.92
CA PRO A 542 8.25 7.91 23.40
C PRO A 542 7.31 8.39 22.30
N VAL A 543 7.83 9.17 21.34
CA VAL A 543 7.06 9.72 20.21
C VAL A 543 6.42 8.61 19.37
N MET A 544 7.13 7.50 19.15
CA MET A 544 6.60 6.41 18.33
C MET A 544 5.43 5.72 19.03
N VAL A 545 5.60 5.32 20.29
CA VAL A 545 4.58 4.58 21.04
C VAL A 545 3.40 5.47 21.42
N GLN A 546 3.64 6.76 21.69
CA GLN A 546 2.59 7.73 22.02
C GLN A 546 1.61 7.96 20.87
N PHE A 547 2.08 7.85 19.62
CA PHE A 547 1.23 8.09 18.46
C PHE A 547 0.12 7.04 18.35
N SER A 548 -1.12 7.53 18.31
CA SER A 548 -2.31 6.76 17.98
C SER A 548 -3.14 7.58 17.00
N THR A 549 -3.63 6.93 15.94
CA THR A 549 -4.57 7.52 14.98
C THR A 549 -5.85 8.02 15.67
N ALA A 550 -6.21 7.39 16.78
CA ALA A 550 -7.36 7.72 17.58
C ALA A 550 -7.10 8.93 18.51
N ASN A 551 -5.86 9.18 18.93
CA ASN A 551 -5.54 10.39 19.70
C ASN A 551 -4.23 11.03 19.23
N PRO A 552 -4.29 11.84 18.17
CA PRO A 552 -3.13 12.59 17.70
C PRO A 552 -2.89 13.89 18.49
N THR A 553 -3.74 14.25 19.45
CA THR A 553 -3.67 15.55 20.15
C THR A 553 -2.46 15.60 21.07
N GLY A 554 -1.52 16.51 20.85
CA GLY A 554 -0.31 16.58 21.67
C GLY A 554 0.82 17.35 21.01
N HIS A 555 1.96 17.37 21.70
CA HIS A 555 3.20 17.94 21.21
C HIS A 555 4.07 16.85 20.57
N TRP A 556 4.57 17.12 19.36
CA TRP A 556 5.28 16.14 18.54
C TRP A 556 6.63 16.68 18.08
N THR A 557 7.66 15.84 18.17
CA THR A 557 9.02 16.14 17.69
C THR A 557 9.48 14.99 16.78
N LEU A 558 9.52 15.25 15.48
CA LEU A 558 9.79 14.24 14.45
C LEU A 558 11.15 14.50 13.79
N THR A 559 12.10 13.59 14.02
CA THR A 559 13.38 13.55 13.32
C THR A 559 13.23 12.86 11.97
N LEU A 560 13.23 13.60 10.86
CA LEU A 560 12.95 13.09 9.51
C LEU A 560 14.04 12.16 8.95
N ARG A 561 15.22 12.12 9.58
CA ARG A 561 16.26 11.11 9.28
C ARG A 561 15.76 9.68 9.49
N ASP A 562 14.85 9.47 10.43
CA ASP A 562 14.25 8.17 10.70
C ASP A 562 13.07 7.90 9.73
N PRO A 563 13.07 6.79 8.97
CA PRO A 563 11.94 6.43 8.11
C PRO A 563 10.61 6.30 8.85
N ARG A 564 10.62 5.87 10.12
CA ARG A 564 9.41 5.72 10.94
C ARG A 564 8.78 7.06 11.26
N HIS A 565 9.60 8.06 11.61
CA HIS A 565 9.12 9.42 11.84
C HIS A 565 8.61 10.09 10.56
N ARG A 566 9.21 9.79 9.40
CA ARG A 566 8.67 10.21 8.10
C ARG A 566 7.30 9.61 7.84
N LYS A 567 7.10 8.32 8.18
CA LYS A 567 5.78 7.68 8.10
C LYS A 567 4.77 8.37 9.03
N LEU A 568 5.15 8.69 10.28
CA LEU A 568 4.30 9.46 11.20
C LEU A 568 3.93 10.84 10.65
N ALA A 569 4.89 11.56 10.04
CA ALA A 569 4.61 12.86 9.42
C ALA A 569 3.56 12.75 8.32
N LEU A 570 3.62 11.70 7.50
CA LEU A 570 2.59 11.41 6.49
C LEU A 570 1.25 11.04 7.13
N TRP A 571 1.23 10.27 8.22
CA TRP A 571 0.00 9.97 8.97
C TRP A 571 -0.69 11.23 9.49
N PHE A 572 0.04 12.19 10.06
CA PHE A 572 -0.58 13.44 10.51
C PHE A 572 -1.16 14.25 9.34
N ALA A 573 -0.52 14.24 8.17
CA ALA A 573 -1.08 14.84 6.96
C ALA A 573 -2.38 14.15 6.52
N SER A 574 -2.41 12.82 6.55
CA SER A 574 -3.60 12.02 6.27
C SER A 574 -4.73 12.28 7.27
N LEU A 575 -4.41 12.32 8.57
CA LEU A 575 -5.34 12.63 9.66
C LEU A 575 -5.93 14.03 9.50
N ASN A 576 -5.11 15.04 9.18
CA ASN A 576 -5.60 16.40 8.97
C ASN A 576 -6.61 16.47 7.81
N ALA A 577 -6.32 15.77 6.69
CA ALA A 577 -7.24 15.70 5.55
C ALA A 577 -8.55 15.00 5.93
N HIS A 578 -8.47 13.90 6.68
CA HIS A 578 -9.64 13.15 7.19
C HIS A 578 -10.50 14.01 8.12
N HIS A 579 -9.88 14.66 9.11
CA HIS A 579 -10.58 15.52 10.07
C HIS A 579 -11.29 16.69 9.39
N ALA A 580 -10.62 17.35 8.44
CA ALA A 580 -11.22 18.43 7.67
C ALA A 580 -12.44 17.94 6.88
N ALA A 581 -12.35 16.77 6.22
CA ALA A 581 -13.45 16.19 5.46
C ALA A 581 -14.69 15.88 6.32
N ILE A 582 -14.48 15.33 7.52
CA ILE A 582 -15.57 15.02 8.47
C ILE A 582 -16.25 16.31 8.93
N ILE A 583 -15.49 17.33 9.32
CA ILE A 583 -16.06 18.60 9.78
C ILE A 583 -16.88 19.26 8.67
N THR A 584 -16.36 19.30 7.45
CA THR A 584 -17.11 19.86 6.31
C THR A 584 -18.39 19.07 6.03
N ARG A 585 -18.38 17.73 6.22
CA ARG A 585 -19.53 16.87 5.95
C ARG A 585 -20.60 16.92 7.03
N TYR A 586 -20.22 16.85 8.30
CA TYR A 586 -21.14 16.68 9.44
C TYR A 586 -21.30 17.94 10.28
N HIS A 587 -20.39 18.92 10.20
CA HIS A 587 -20.46 20.13 11.04
C HIS A 587 -20.25 21.41 10.21
N PRO A 588 -21.07 21.67 9.18
CA PRO A 588 -20.84 22.77 8.24
C PRO A 588 -20.96 24.17 8.87
N LYS A 589 -21.67 24.30 10.00
CA LYS A 589 -21.83 25.57 10.74
C LYS A 589 -20.68 25.87 11.70
N ARG A 590 -19.75 24.92 11.89
CA ARG A 590 -18.63 25.07 12.82
C ARG A 590 -17.55 25.97 12.22
N THR A 591 -17.07 26.94 12.98
CA THR A 591 -15.99 27.83 12.56
C THR A 591 -14.65 27.09 12.54
N ASP A 592 -13.77 27.49 11.63
CA ASP A 592 -12.41 26.97 11.57
C ASP A 592 -11.61 27.40 12.82
N CYS A 593 -11.17 26.41 13.60
CA CYS A 593 -10.36 26.60 14.80
C CYS A 593 -8.84 26.51 14.53
N SER A 594 -8.42 26.46 13.26
CA SER A 594 -7.00 26.37 12.90
C SER A 594 -6.25 27.68 13.12
N GLN A 595 -4.96 27.58 13.50
CA GLN A 595 -4.12 28.75 13.84
C GLN A 595 -4.04 29.81 12.74
N TYR A 596 -4.21 29.41 11.48
CA TYR A 596 -4.11 30.29 10.30
C TYR A 596 -5.40 30.36 9.46
N GLY A 597 -6.52 29.80 9.94
CA GLY A 597 -7.81 29.87 9.22
C GLY A 597 -7.82 29.16 7.86
N ARG A 598 -7.11 28.03 7.73
CA ARG A 598 -6.98 27.26 6.48
C ARG A 598 -7.37 25.78 6.64
N GLY A 599 -8.02 25.39 7.73
CA GLY A 599 -8.38 24.00 8.03
C GLY A 599 -7.16 23.10 8.33
N PHE A 600 -6.05 23.68 8.76
CA PHE A 600 -4.83 22.96 9.15
C PHE A 600 -4.68 22.98 10.67
N HIS A 601 -4.92 21.84 11.33
CA HIS A 601 -4.97 21.74 12.80
C HIS A 601 -3.61 21.63 13.50
N TRP A 602 -2.56 22.10 12.82
CA TRP A 602 -1.19 22.14 13.30
C TRP A 602 -0.94 23.50 13.92
N ARG A 603 -0.29 23.53 15.08
CA ARG A 603 0.04 24.75 15.81
C ARG A 603 1.53 24.79 16.13
N ASN A 604 2.04 26.01 16.29
CA ASN A 604 3.40 26.27 16.77
C ASN A 604 4.49 25.51 15.98
N VAL A 605 4.29 25.36 14.66
CA VAL A 605 5.17 24.56 13.80
C VAL A 605 6.55 25.19 13.66
N VAL A 606 7.58 24.40 13.90
CA VAL A 606 8.99 24.75 13.78
C VAL A 606 9.71 23.65 12.99
N PHE A 607 10.46 24.03 11.95
CA PHE A 607 11.33 23.14 11.20
C PHE A 607 12.77 23.65 11.29
N ASN A 608 13.69 22.82 11.80
CA ASN A 608 15.09 23.20 12.05
C ASN A 608 15.23 24.54 12.78
N GLN A 609 14.46 24.70 13.87
CA GLN A 609 14.40 25.92 14.71
C GLN A 609 13.81 27.17 14.02
N LYS A 610 13.30 27.05 12.79
CA LYS A 610 12.61 28.14 12.07
C LYS A 610 11.11 27.92 12.05
N ARG A 611 10.33 28.94 12.41
CA ARG A 611 8.86 28.89 12.31
C ARG A 611 8.44 28.84 10.85
N ILE A 612 7.60 27.88 10.49
CA ILE A 612 7.08 27.71 9.13
C ILE A 612 5.56 27.53 9.15
N GLN A 613 4.90 27.87 8.04
CA GLN A 613 3.50 27.49 7.82
C GLN A 613 3.47 26.17 7.05
N LEU A 614 3.01 25.12 7.70
CA LEU A 614 2.92 23.79 7.12
C LEU A 614 1.76 23.75 6.11
N THR A 615 2.01 23.24 4.92
CA THR A 615 0.99 23.00 3.89
C THR A 615 1.21 21.61 3.29
N TYR A 616 0.23 21.07 2.57
CA TYR A 616 0.39 19.76 1.92
C TYR A 616 1.61 19.70 0.97
N ALA A 617 2.03 20.83 0.40
CA ALA A 617 3.24 20.93 -0.43
C ALA A 617 4.53 20.53 0.32
N PHE A 618 4.60 20.74 1.64
CA PHE A 618 5.74 20.30 2.45
C PHE A 618 5.85 18.78 2.49
N PHE A 619 4.72 18.07 2.61
CA PHE A 619 4.67 16.61 2.64
C PHE A 619 4.87 16.01 1.25
N ASP A 620 4.47 16.74 0.21
CA ASP A 620 4.65 16.35 -1.18
C ASP A 620 6.15 16.20 -1.56
N ARG A 621 7.00 17.01 -0.93
CA ARG A 621 8.47 16.91 -1.00
C ARG A 621 9.07 16.77 0.39
N LEU A 622 8.64 15.74 1.13
CA LEU A 622 9.08 15.51 2.49
C LEU A 622 10.63 15.48 2.56
N PRO A 623 11.27 16.37 3.35
CA PRO A 623 12.72 16.38 3.50
C PRO A 623 13.24 15.05 4.05
N ARG A 624 14.44 14.64 3.59
CA ARG A 624 15.10 13.40 4.07
C ARG A 624 15.75 13.57 5.44
N ASP A 625 15.98 14.80 5.88
CA ASP A 625 16.63 15.13 7.15
C ASP A 625 16.07 16.43 7.72
N GLY A 626 16.27 16.65 9.02
CA GLY A 626 15.76 17.77 9.79
C GLY A 626 14.83 17.35 10.92
N VAL A 627 14.56 18.29 11.83
CA VAL A 627 13.66 18.11 12.96
C VAL A 627 12.43 18.98 12.76
N LEU A 628 11.26 18.35 12.77
CA LEU A 628 9.95 18.97 12.66
C LEU A 628 9.25 18.90 14.03
N GLU A 629 8.97 20.06 14.62
CA GLU A 629 8.28 20.19 15.90
C GLU A 629 6.94 20.91 15.71
N PHE A 630 5.88 20.40 16.31
CA PHE A 630 4.54 21.00 16.22
C PHE A 630 3.62 20.50 17.33
N ASP A 631 2.58 21.27 17.62
CA ASP A 631 1.44 20.80 18.40
C ASP A 631 0.31 20.43 17.42
N TYR A 632 -0.31 19.27 17.61
CA TYR A 632 -1.48 18.86 16.84
C TYR A 632 -2.70 18.87 17.77
N VAL A 633 -3.81 19.44 17.31
CA VAL A 633 -5.06 19.50 18.08
C VAL A 633 -6.16 18.84 17.27
N SER A 634 -6.63 17.67 17.70
CA SER A 634 -7.73 17.02 17.01
C SER A 634 -9.00 17.87 17.14
N PRO A 635 -9.66 18.25 16.03
CA PRO A 635 -10.95 18.90 16.08
C PRO A 635 -12.11 17.90 16.28
N LEU A 636 -11.85 16.59 16.09
CA LEU A 636 -12.84 15.53 16.25
C LEU A 636 -13.01 15.16 17.72
N ARG A 637 -14.21 14.72 18.08
CA ARG A 637 -14.55 14.16 19.39
C ARG A 637 -14.87 12.67 19.27
N PRO A 638 -14.81 11.89 20.38
CA PRO A 638 -15.17 10.48 20.38
C PRO A 638 -16.58 10.17 19.84
N GLU A 639 -17.49 11.15 19.81
CA GLU A 639 -18.83 11.04 19.24
C GLU A 639 -18.85 11.09 17.71
N ASP A 640 -17.95 11.86 17.10
CA ASP A 640 -17.91 12.04 15.65
C ASP A 640 -17.55 10.73 14.94
N ARG A 641 -16.83 9.82 15.62
CA ARG A 641 -16.47 8.49 15.09
C ARG A 641 -17.65 7.57 14.86
N TYR A 642 -18.69 7.64 15.70
CA TYR A 642 -19.89 6.82 15.50
C TYR A 642 -20.63 7.20 14.21
N LEU A 643 -20.50 8.46 13.77
CA LEU A 643 -21.01 8.91 12.48
C LEU A 643 -20.16 8.39 11.31
N GLU A 644 -18.88 8.10 11.54
CA GLU A 644 -17.94 7.53 10.56
C GLU A 644 -18.29 6.07 10.25
N ASP A 645 -18.54 5.24 11.28
CA ASP A 645 -18.72 3.79 11.11
C ASP A 645 -20.03 3.41 10.41
N ASN A 646 -21.10 4.19 10.60
CA ASN A 646 -22.42 3.86 10.10
C ASN A 646 -22.76 4.50 8.74
N ASN A 647 -21.87 5.29 8.14
CA ASN A 647 -22.09 5.98 6.85
C ASN A 647 -23.42 6.77 6.77
N VAL A 648 -24.00 7.18 7.90
CA VAL A 648 -25.33 7.81 7.96
C VAL A 648 -25.27 9.21 7.38
N GLU A 649 -26.16 9.53 6.43
CA GLU A 649 -26.31 10.89 5.91
C GLU A 649 -26.97 11.80 6.96
N TYR A 650 -26.58 13.08 6.99
CA TYR A 650 -26.96 14.04 8.04
C TYR A 650 -28.48 14.25 8.18
N GLN A 651 -29.27 13.86 7.18
CA GLN A 651 -30.74 13.97 7.22
C GLN A 651 -31.39 12.85 8.02
N ASP A 652 -30.79 11.66 8.10
CA ASP A 652 -31.35 10.52 8.85
C ASP A 652 -30.90 10.52 10.32
N ALA A 653 -29.81 11.22 10.67
CA ALA A 653 -29.30 11.31 12.05
C ALA A 653 -30.27 11.99 13.04
N MET A 654 -31.28 12.71 12.54
CA MET A 654 -32.37 13.23 13.37
C MET A 654 -33.43 12.16 13.70
N ASP A 655 -33.49 11.07 12.94
CA ASP A 655 -34.45 9.95 13.07
C ASP A 655 -33.79 8.61 13.46
N VAL A 656 -32.45 8.54 13.64
CA VAL A 656 -31.77 7.34 14.18
C VAL A 656 -32.19 7.10 15.63
N ASP A 657 -32.63 5.87 15.92
CA ASP A 657 -33.01 5.34 17.24
C ASP A 657 -32.16 5.94 18.37
N GLN A 658 -32.74 6.90 19.11
CA GLN A 658 -32.08 7.69 20.14
C GLN A 658 -31.48 6.83 21.28
N THR A 659 -31.93 5.59 21.42
CA THR A 659 -31.50 4.63 22.43
C THR A 659 -30.10 4.07 22.19
N GLN A 660 -29.69 3.86 20.93
CA GLN A 660 -28.33 3.38 20.58
C GLN A 660 -27.29 4.51 20.64
N ILE A 661 -27.69 5.73 20.26
CA ILE A 661 -26.86 6.94 20.41
C ILE A 661 -26.66 7.26 21.91
N GLN A 662 -27.68 7.08 22.74
CA GLN A 662 -27.57 7.26 24.20
C GLN A 662 -26.66 6.24 24.89
N THR A 663 -26.65 4.98 24.45
CA THR A 663 -25.72 3.97 24.98
C THR A 663 -24.28 4.20 24.49
N ALA A 664 -24.10 4.64 23.25
CA ALA A 664 -22.81 5.12 22.73
C ALA A 664 -22.33 6.44 23.38
N GLN A 665 -23.22 7.16 24.07
CA GLN A 665 -22.94 8.43 24.76
C GLN A 665 -22.28 8.31 26.14
N LEU A 666 -22.27 7.12 26.72
CA LEU A 666 -21.84 6.91 28.10
C LEU A 666 -20.31 7.04 28.23
N ALA A 667 -19.90 7.88 29.19
CA ALA A 667 -18.50 7.97 29.61
C ALA A 667 -18.04 6.66 30.27
N MET A 668 -16.71 6.45 30.30
CA MET A 668 -16.09 5.32 30.99
C MET A 668 -16.57 5.21 32.45
N SER A 669 -16.77 3.98 32.97
CA SER A 669 -17.04 3.77 34.39
C SER A 669 -15.80 4.02 35.26
N ASP A 670 -16.00 4.46 36.50
CA ASP A 670 -14.87 4.76 37.41
C ASP A 670 -14.04 3.50 37.71
N ASP A 671 -14.65 2.31 37.74
CA ASP A 671 -13.98 1.02 37.90
C ASP A 671 -13.08 0.66 36.71
N LEU A 672 -13.53 0.96 35.49
CA LEU A 672 -12.72 0.74 34.28
C LEU A 672 -11.52 1.70 34.29
N LEU A 673 -11.70 2.95 34.72
CA LEU A 673 -10.61 3.91 34.86
C LEU A 673 -9.56 3.43 35.87
N ALA A 674 -9.99 2.92 37.03
CA ALA A 674 -9.09 2.38 38.05
C ALA A 674 -8.30 1.18 37.51
N THR A 675 -8.96 0.28 36.77
CA THR A 675 -8.32 -0.88 36.14
C THR A 675 -7.28 -0.44 35.11
N LEU A 676 -7.58 0.56 34.29
CA LEU A 676 -6.65 1.10 33.29
C LEU A 676 -5.44 1.77 33.93
N LEU A 677 -5.64 2.57 34.97
CA LEU A 677 -4.55 3.19 35.72
C LEU A 677 -3.65 2.13 36.37
N ALA A 678 -4.23 1.06 36.91
CA ALA A 678 -3.48 -0.07 37.45
C ALA A 678 -2.66 -0.79 36.36
N GLN A 679 -3.23 -1.00 35.17
CA GLN A 679 -2.53 -1.63 34.05
C GLN A 679 -1.39 -0.77 33.47
N VAL A 680 -1.55 0.56 33.45
CA VAL A 680 -0.47 1.50 33.13
C VAL A 680 0.63 1.47 34.21
N GLY A 681 0.28 1.02 35.42
CA GLY A 681 1.12 1.02 36.60
C GLY A 681 1.19 2.40 37.26
N ALA A 682 0.14 3.19 37.14
CA ALA A 682 0.06 4.51 37.76
C ALA A 682 -0.13 4.34 39.28
N GLU A 683 0.85 4.84 40.05
CA GLU A 683 0.76 4.94 41.50
C GLU A 683 0.58 6.40 41.89
N VAL A 684 -0.23 6.67 42.92
CA VAL A 684 -0.37 8.03 43.47
C VAL A 684 0.99 8.46 44.03
N CYS A 685 1.65 9.38 43.33
CA CYS A 685 3.01 9.80 43.67
C CYS A 685 3.03 10.81 44.82
N ALA A 686 3.96 10.62 45.75
CA ALA A 686 4.31 11.64 46.74
C ALA A 686 4.88 12.91 46.08
N VAL A 687 4.93 14.01 46.83
CA VAL A 687 5.38 15.35 46.37
C VAL A 687 6.79 15.32 45.75
N TYR A 688 7.65 14.39 46.19
CA TYR A 688 9.00 14.19 45.66
C TYR A 688 9.15 12.85 44.93
N VAL A 689 9.65 12.89 43.69
CA VAL A 689 9.90 11.68 42.87
C VAL A 689 11.40 11.52 42.57
N PRO A 690 12.03 10.41 43.04
CA PRO A 690 13.41 10.06 42.75
C PRO A 690 13.71 9.95 41.25
N MET A 691 14.95 10.25 40.83
CA MET A 691 15.34 10.26 39.41
C MET A 691 15.00 8.97 38.65
N HIS A 692 15.24 7.80 39.24
CA HIS A 692 14.91 6.51 38.61
C HIS A 692 13.39 6.29 38.43
N LYS A 693 12.54 6.88 39.29
CA LYS A 693 11.07 6.84 39.14
C LYS A 693 10.55 7.89 38.15
N ARG A 694 11.34 8.92 37.80
CA ARG A 694 10.93 9.93 36.82
C ARG A 694 10.79 9.34 35.42
N GLN A 695 11.70 8.45 35.01
CA GLN A 695 11.56 7.74 33.74
C GLN A 695 10.27 6.92 33.68
N ASN A 696 9.91 6.24 34.78
CA ASN A 696 8.66 5.49 34.87
C ASN A 696 7.43 6.39 34.65
N LEU A 697 7.43 7.62 35.19
CA LEU A 697 6.35 8.59 34.94
C LEU A 697 6.24 9.00 33.47
N LYS A 698 7.37 9.09 32.73
CA LYS A 698 7.33 9.36 31.29
C LYS A 698 6.69 8.21 30.53
N TYR A 699 7.06 6.98 30.87
CA TYR A 699 6.49 5.77 30.26
C TYR A 699 5.01 5.61 30.58
N GLN A 700 4.61 5.85 31.84
CA GLN A 700 3.21 5.85 32.25
C GLN A 700 2.40 6.87 31.46
N LEU A 701 2.92 8.09 31.26
CA LEU A 701 2.23 9.11 30.48
C LEU A 701 2.04 8.70 29.01
N VAL A 702 3.04 8.07 28.39
CA VAL A 702 2.95 7.54 27.02
C VAL A 702 1.90 6.42 26.92
N LEU A 703 1.94 5.44 27.84
CA LEU A 703 0.97 4.34 27.86
C LEU A 703 -0.45 4.84 28.13
N PHE A 704 -0.59 5.81 29.03
CA PHE A 704 -1.85 6.46 29.33
C PHE A 704 -2.43 7.21 28.13
N HIS A 705 -1.59 7.92 27.36
CA HIS A 705 -2.00 8.59 26.13
C HIS A 705 -2.67 7.65 25.14
N VAL A 706 -2.07 6.46 24.94
CA VAL A 706 -2.62 5.41 24.07
C VAL A 706 -3.88 4.80 24.68
N ALA A 707 -3.91 4.57 26.00
CA ALA A 707 -5.06 4.00 26.67
C ALA A 707 -6.33 4.88 26.57
N ILE A 708 -6.21 6.21 26.44
CA ILE A 708 -7.38 7.09 26.34
C ILE A 708 -7.89 7.23 24.91
N ALA A 709 -7.15 6.77 23.90
CA ALA A 709 -7.29 7.28 22.54
C ALA A 709 -8.69 7.12 21.88
N ALA A 710 -9.53 6.21 22.40
CA ALA A 710 -10.90 5.99 21.95
C ALA A 710 -11.92 6.00 23.11
N ARG A 711 -11.54 6.54 24.26
CA ARG A 711 -12.34 6.46 25.47
C ARG A 711 -12.87 7.84 25.82
N ARG A 712 -14.06 7.86 26.41
CA ARG A 712 -14.73 9.09 26.83
C ARG A 712 -14.48 9.30 28.31
N VAL A 713 -14.04 10.51 28.64
CA VAL A 713 -13.61 10.86 29.99
C VAL A 713 -14.40 12.07 30.46
N LEU A 714 -14.87 12.05 31.71
CA LEU A 714 -15.47 13.21 32.36
C LEU A 714 -14.38 14.09 33.01
N THR A 715 -14.68 15.35 33.24
CA THR A 715 -13.77 16.31 33.89
C THR A 715 -13.41 15.83 35.29
N ARG A 716 -14.37 15.27 36.05
CA ARG A 716 -14.10 14.64 37.35
C ARG A 716 -13.11 13.46 37.28
N GLN A 717 -13.15 12.69 36.19
CA GLN A 717 -12.26 11.55 35.97
C GLN A 717 -10.87 12.02 35.54
N ALA A 718 -10.80 13.00 34.64
CA ALA A 718 -9.56 13.68 34.30
C ALA A 718 -8.89 14.28 35.54
N HIS A 719 -9.67 14.81 36.47
CA HIS A 719 -9.17 15.27 37.76
C HIS A 719 -8.49 14.15 38.56
N HIS A 720 -9.14 12.99 38.68
CA HIS A 720 -8.58 11.81 39.36
C HIS A 720 -7.25 11.36 38.72
N VAL A 721 -7.15 11.38 37.40
CA VAL A 721 -5.90 11.09 36.68
C VAL A 721 -4.80 12.09 37.05
N LEU A 722 -5.08 13.39 37.05
CA LEU A 722 -4.08 14.43 37.35
C LEU A 722 -3.48 14.29 38.75
N GLN A 723 -4.16 13.62 39.69
CA GLN A 723 -3.65 13.34 41.03
C GLN A 723 -2.48 12.35 41.03
N HIS A 724 -2.40 11.46 40.04
CA HIS A 724 -1.33 10.46 39.91
C HIS A 724 0.00 11.10 39.47
N PHE A 725 -0.05 12.29 38.86
CA PHE A 725 1.13 13.04 38.44
C PHE A 725 1.50 14.12 39.47
N PRO A 726 2.77 14.21 39.91
CA PRO A 726 3.21 15.23 40.87
C PRO A 726 3.20 16.64 40.26
N LYS A 727 2.93 17.66 41.09
CA LYS A 727 2.80 19.07 40.66
C LYS A 727 4.08 19.67 40.04
N ASN A 728 5.25 19.27 40.52
CA ASN A 728 6.52 19.91 40.18
C ASN A 728 7.35 19.16 39.11
N TYR A 729 6.75 18.18 38.41
CA TYR A 729 7.49 17.31 37.50
C TYR A 729 7.23 17.68 36.03
N GLU A 730 8.23 18.28 35.36
CA GLU A 730 8.35 18.44 33.89
C GLU A 730 7.05 18.75 33.13
N SER A 731 6.12 19.50 33.73
CA SER A 731 4.77 19.74 33.18
C SER A 731 4.01 18.45 32.81
N GLY A 732 4.16 17.37 33.60
CA GLY A 732 3.50 16.08 33.36
C GLY A 732 1.97 16.17 33.41
N ARG A 733 1.43 16.97 34.35
CA ARG A 733 0.00 17.27 34.44
C ARG A 733 -0.52 18.00 33.20
N LEU A 734 0.25 18.96 32.67
CA LEU A 734 -0.07 19.66 31.42
C LEU A 734 -0.14 18.67 30.26
N ARG A 735 0.86 17.79 30.11
CA ARG A 735 0.88 16.79 29.03
C ARG A 735 -0.28 15.81 29.13
N ALA A 736 -0.61 15.34 30.34
CA ALA A 736 -1.76 14.47 30.58
C ALA A 736 -3.09 15.17 30.26
N LEU A 737 -3.25 16.45 30.64
CA LEU A 737 -4.43 17.23 30.31
C LEU A 737 -4.59 17.44 28.80
N VAL A 738 -3.50 17.80 28.10
CA VAL A 738 -3.50 17.97 26.65
C VAL A 738 -3.86 16.65 25.94
N ALA A 739 -3.32 15.53 26.41
CA ALA A 739 -3.66 14.20 25.90
C ALA A 739 -5.15 13.87 26.06
N MET A 740 -5.72 14.17 27.23
CA MET A 740 -7.13 13.92 27.55
C MET A 740 -8.09 14.91 26.87
N HIS A 741 -7.62 16.08 26.44
CA HIS A 741 -8.50 17.15 25.97
C HIS A 741 -9.49 16.70 24.90
N HIS A 742 -9.05 15.91 23.92
CA HIS A 742 -9.92 15.39 22.85
C HIS A 742 -11.02 14.45 23.38
N ALA A 743 -10.75 13.70 24.44
CA ALA A 743 -11.60 12.68 25.06
C ALA A 743 -12.58 13.24 26.11
N ILE A 744 -12.38 14.48 26.57
CA ILE A 744 -13.27 15.12 27.55
C ILE A 744 -14.61 15.45 26.90
N VAL A 745 -15.69 14.95 27.49
CA VAL A 745 -17.07 15.15 27.01
C VAL A 745 -17.67 16.44 27.58
N ASP A 746 -17.49 16.68 28.88
CA ASP A 746 -18.05 17.78 29.66
C ASP A 746 -17.10 18.99 29.76
N LEU A 747 -16.63 19.48 28.61
CA LEU A 747 -15.70 20.62 28.51
C LEU A 747 -16.22 21.93 29.13
N GLU A 748 -17.52 22.04 29.40
CA GLU A 748 -18.09 23.16 30.16
C GLU A 748 -17.45 23.31 31.55
N CYS A 749 -17.01 22.19 32.15
CA CYS A 749 -16.36 22.12 33.45
C CYS A 749 -14.83 22.14 33.39
N PHE A 750 -14.23 22.31 32.21
CA PHE A 750 -12.77 22.25 31.99
C PHE A 750 -11.93 23.20 32.87
N GLY A 751 -12.55 24.22 33.46
CA GLY A 751 -11.93 25.29 34.24
C GLY A 751 -11.50 24.79 35.60
N GLU A 752 -12.26 23.84 36.15
CA GLU A 752 -11.87 23.12 37.37
C GLU A 752 -10.54 22.39 37.17
N LEU A 753 -10.24 21.91 35.95
CA LEU A 753 -8.95 21.27 35.65
C LEU A 753 -7.81 22.30 35.55
N LEU A 754 -8.08 23.47 34.97
CA LEU A 754 -7.11 24.55 34.87
C LEU A 754 -6.69 25.07 36.23
N GLU A 755 -7.62 25.23 37.16
CA GLU A 755 -7.33 25.68 38.53
C GLU A 755 -6.35 24.74 39.27
N ARG A 756 -6.34 23.45 38.92
CA ARG A 756 -5.48 22.44 39.55
C ARG A 756 -4.08 22.35 38.94
N LEU A 757 -3.84 23.05 37.83
CA LEU A 757 -2.52 23.25 37.24
C LEU A 757 -1.77 24.42 37.90
N ALA A 758 -0.44 24.35 37.86
CA ALA A 758 0.42 25.48 38.22
C ALA A 758 0.16 26.67 37.28
N LEU A 759 0.32 27.89 37.77
CA LEU A 759 0.02 29.11 37.00
C LEU A 759 0.80 29.19 35.67
N THR A 760 2.06 28.71 35.68
CA THR A 760 2.92 28.60 34.49
C THR A 760 2.40 27.59 33.46
N ASP A 761 1.77 26.50 33.91
CA ASP A 761 1.24 25.46 33.04
C ASP A 761 -0.11 25.86 32.45
N ARG A 762 -0.94 26.64 33.17
CA ARG A 762 -2.23 27.15 32.69
C ARG A 762 -2.08 27.91 31.36
N LEU A 763 -1.13 28.84 31.28
CA LEU A 763 -0.86 29.61 30.06
C LEU A 763 -0.44 28.70 28.88
N ARG A 764 0.32 27.65 29.17
CA ARG A 764 0.76 26.69 28.15
C ARG A 764 -0.37 25.86 27.58
N VAL A 765 -1.47 25.65 28.32
CA VAL A 765 -2.67 24.97 27.80
C VAL A 765 -3.22 25.74 26.59
N TYR A 766 -3.35 27.07 26.71
CA TYR A 766 -3.85 27.92 25.63
C TYR A 766 -2.88 27.98 24.44
N VAL A 767 -1.57 27.96 24.69
CA VAL A 767 -0.56 27.91 23.61
C VAL A 767 -0.66 26.61 22.83
N ASN A 768 -0.80 25.47 23.51
CA ASN A 768 -0.79 24.13 22.90
C ASN A 768 -2.10 23.80 22.20
N LEU A 769 -3.24 24.06 22.85
CA LEU A 769 -4.57 23.70 22.34
C LEU A 769 -5.22 24.83 21.52
N GLY A 770 -4.84 26.08 21.80
CA GLY A 770 -5.50 27.26 21.25
C GLY A 770 -6.76 27.64 22.02
N TYR A 771 -7.01 28.94 22.15
CA TYR A 771 -8.18 29.44 22.88
C TYR A 771 -9.50 28.88 22.33
N LEU A 772 -9.71 28.89 21.01
CA LEU A 772 -10.92 28.37 20.38
C LEU A 772 -11.21 26.90 20.71
N SER A 773 -10.18 26.10 21.00
CA SER A 773 -10.33 24.69 21.36
C SER A 773 -10.54 24.48 22.87
N THR A 774 -10.35 25.51 23.69
CA THR A 774 -10.48 25.46 25.15
C THR A 774 -11.46 26.50 25.71
N VAL A 775 -12.26 27.17 24.85
CA VAL A 775 -13.20 28.21 25.31
C VAL A 775 -14.17 27.62 26.29
N MET A 776 -14.32 28.32 27.41
CA MET A 776 -15.17 27.97 28.52
C MET A 776 -16.35 28.93 28.58
N PRO A 777 -17.49 28.61 27.94
CA PRO A 777 -18.61 29.54 27.90
C PRO A 777 -19.14 29.86 29.30
N LEU A 778 -19.11 28.94 30.25
CA LEU A 778 -19.63 29.21 31.60
C LEU A 778 -18.65 30.05 32.45
N ALA A 779 -17.36 30.07 32.11
CA ALA A 779 -16.30 30.76 32.85
C ALA A 779 -15.43 31.62 31.90
N LEU A 780 -16.04 32.64 31.27
CA LEU A 780 -15.34 33.58 30.38
C LEU A 780 -14.56 34.67 31.13
N ASP A 781 -14.76 34.82 32.44
CA ASP A 781 -14.17 35.88 33.25
C ASP A 781 -12.68 35.59 33.53
N MET A 782 -11.85 35.85 32.53
CA MET A 782 -10.45 35.43 32.46
C MET A 782 -9.59 36.48 31.74
N ASP A 783 -8.26 36.35 31.87
CA ASP A 783 -7.29 37.14 31.13
C ASP A 783 -6.99 36.48 29.77
N PHE A 784 -7.12 37.24 28.69
CA PHE A 784 -6.82 36.81 27.32
C PHE A 784 -5.58 37.55 26.79
N GLU A 785 -4.64 36.78 26.23
CA GLU A 785 -3.52 37.31 25.43
C GLU A 785 -3.77 36.93 23.98
N VAL A 786 -4.15 37.90 23.16
CA VAL A 786 -4.48 37.69 21.73
C VAL A 786 -3.35 38.22 20.85
N ASP A 787 -2.81 37.36 20.00
CA ASP A 787 -1.83 37.67 18.96
C ASP A 787 -2.52 37.76 17.60
N PHE A 788 -2.49 38.96 17.01
CA PHE A 788 -3.12 39.22 15.71
C PHE A 788 -2.41 38.52 14.53
N THR A 789 -1.27 37.87 14.74
CA THR A 789 -0.70 37.01 13.69
C THR A 789 -1.48 35.69 13.52
N ARG A 790 -2.30 35.32 14.51
CA ARG A 790 -3.08 34.08 14.56
C ARG A 790 -4.54 34.35 14.24
N GLU A 791 -5.12 33.60 13.30
CA GLU A 791 -6.49 33.87 12.83
C GLU A 791 -7.55 33.30 13.78
N ASP A 792 -7.27 32.19 14.46
CA ASP A 792 -8.15 31.62 15.49
C ASP A 792 -8.37 32.60 16.66
N GLU A 793 -7.31 33.29 17.10
CA GLU A 793 -7.39 34.25 18.20
C GLU A 793 -8.12 35.54 17.78
N LYS A 794 -8.01 35.96 16.51
CA LYS A 794 -8.86 37.03 15.95
C LYS A 794 -10.32 36.64 15.92
N MET A 795 -10.63 35.40 15.50
CA MET A 795 -12.00 34.90 15.47
C MET A 795 -12.61 34.81 16.87
N LEU A 796 -11.85 34.37 17.86
CA LEU A 796 -12.26 34.43 19.27
C LEU A 796 -12.63 35.86 19.66
N LEU A 797 -11.74 36.81 19.37
CA LEU A 797 -11.93 38.19 19.78
C LEU A 797 -13.17 38.82 19.11
N ARG A 798 -13.42 38.53 17.83
CA ARG A 798 -14.66 38.89 17.14
C ARG A 798 -15.88 38.34 17.86
N ALA A 799 -15.88 37.05 18.21
CA ALA A 799 -17.01 36.44 18.90
C ALA A 799 -17.21 36.98 20.33
N LEU A 800 -16.15 37.31 21.06
CA LEU A 800 -16.25 37.94 22.38
C LEU A 800 -16.82 39.36 22.28
N VAL A 801 -16.52 40.08 21.20
CA VAL A 801 -17.13 41.39 20.93
C VAL A 801 -18.59 41.25 20.50
N ASP A 802 -18.93 40.29 19.65
CA ASP A 802 -20.33 40.02 19.31
C ASP A 802 -21.14 39.63 20.57
N LEU A 803 -20.53 38.87 21.50
CA LEU A 803 -21.14 38.56 22.79
C LEU A 803 -21.44 39.82 23.60
N SER A 804 -20.55 40.80 23.57
CA SER A 804 -20.69 42.05 24.33
C SER A 804 -21.88 42.91 23.89
N ILE A 805 -22.43 42.67 22.69
CA ILE A 805 -23.70 43.28 22.24
C ILE A 805 -24.89 42.67 22.98
N SER A 806 -24.85 41.36 23.25
CA SER A 806 -25.94 40.60 23.88
C SER A 806 -25.84 40.52 25.41
N CYS A 807 -24.65 40.69 25.97
CA CYS A 807 -24.43 40.82 27.40
C CYS A 807 -23.55 42.05 27.66
N PRO A 808 -24.01 43.07 28.41
CA PRO A 808 -23.20 44.24 28.70
C PRO A 808 -21.97 43.81 29.50
N MET A 809 -20.75 44.12 29.01
CA MET A 809 -19.47 43.72 29.62
C MET A 809 -18.43 44.85 29.61
N ASP A 810 -17.41 44.71 30.48
CA ASP A 810 -16.17 45.48 30.42
C ASP A 810 -15.01 44.63 29.90
N MET A 811 -14.30 45.11 28.88
CA MET A 811 -13.01 44.56 28.46
C MET A 811 -11.89 45.50 28.91
N ILE A 812 -11.11 45.10 29.91
CA ILE A 812 -10.11 45.96 30.55
C ILE A 812 -8.72 45.61 29.99
N ARG A 813 -8.02 46.54 29.34
CA ARG A 813 -6.64 46.31 28.88
C ARG A 813 -5.68 46.24 30.06
N ILE A 814 -4.76 45.27 30.04
CA ILE A 814 -3.87 44.95 31.17
C ILE A 814 -2.47 45.62 31.05
N ASP A 815 -2.16 46.33 29.96
CA ASP A 815 -0.81 46.87 29.72
C ASP A 815 -0.31 47.82 30.83
N SER A 816 0.93 47.58 31.27
CA SER A 816 1.60 48.20 32.41
C SER A 816 1.85 49.71 32.31
N THR A 817 1.68 50.32 31.13
CA THR A 817 1.98 51.75 30.93
C THR A 817 0.75 52.66 31.01
N ARG A 818 -0.47 52.14 30.84
CA ARG A 818 -1.73 52.89 31.01
C ARG A 818 -2.89 51.94 31.31
N SER A 819 -3.45 52.01 32.51
CA SER A 819 -4.72 51.40 32.89
C SER A 819 -5.91 52.19 32.28
N THR A 820 -5.91 52.37 30.96
CA THR A 820 -7.07 52.92 30.26
C THR A 820 -8.01 51.77 29.95
N VAL A 821 -9.25 51.84 30.43
CA VAL A 821 -10.36 51.05 29.91
C VAL A 821 -10.46 51.38 28.43
N LEU A 822 -9.91 50.52 27.57
CA LEU A 822 -10.14 50.64 26.15
C LEU A 822 -11.55 50.14 25.92
N ILE A 823 -12.41 51.03 25.45
CA ILE A 823 -13.71 50.66 24.90
C ILE A 823 -13.39 49.92 23.60
N ILE A 824 -13.10 48.62 23.69
CA ILE A 824 -12.68 47.76 22.59
C ILE A 824 -13.68 47.84 21.44
N TYR A 825 -14.97 48.11 21.73
CA TYR A 825 -16.02 48.38 20.73
C TYR A 825 -15.62 49.37 19.62
N SER A 826 -14.77 50.38 19.92
CA SER A 826 -14.28 51.36 18.94
C SER A 826 -13.31 50.79 17.89
N MET A 827 -12.72 49.61 18.14
CA MET A 827 -11.80 48.91 17.23
C MET A 827 -12.50 47.89 16.31
N TYR A 828 -13.84 47.75 16.38
CA TYR A 828 -14.59 46.62 15.81
C TYR A 828 -15.59 46.97 14.70
N GLN A 829 -15.20 47.83 13.76
CA GLN A 829 -15.75 47.68 12.42
C GLN A 829 -15.03 46.49 11.75
N THR A 830 -15.73 45.68 10.96
CA THR A 830 -15.25 44.37 10.44
C THR A 830 -13.88 44.37 9.75
N ASN A 831 -13.37 45.54 9.36
CA ASN A 831 -12.09 45.75 8.68
C ASN A 831 -10.99 46.42 9.54
N THR A 832 -11.21 46.71 10.84
CA THR A 832 -10.27 47.52 11.65
C THR A 832 -9.35 46.73 12.59
N VAL A 833 -9.48 45.40 12.68
CA VAL A 833 -8.54 44.58 13.47
C VAL A 833 -7.15 44.60 12.81
N PRO A 834 -6.08 45.03 13.52
CA PRO A 834 -4.73 45.09 12.97
C PRO A 834 -4.25 43.73 12.44
N ALA A 835 -3.41 43.75 11.40
CA ALA A 835 -2.83 42.53 10.85
C ALA A 835 -1.77 41.89 11.77
N THR A 836 -1.12 42.68 12.63
CA THR A 836 -0.03 42.26 13.53
C THR A 836 -0.13 43.00 14.86
N GLY A 837 0.35 42.38 15.95
CA GLY A 837 0.39 42.97 17.29
C GLY A 837 -0.18 42.03 18.33
N ARG A 838 -0.08 42.41 19.60
CA ARG A 838 -0.66 41.67 20.73
C ARG A 838 -1.50 42.60 21.59
N ILE A 839 -2.60 42.07 22.12
CA ILE A 839 -3.41 42.75 23.12
C ILE A 839 -3.67 41.78 24.27
N CYS A 840 -3.40 42.25 25.48
CA CYS A 840 -3.81 41.60 26.72
C CYS A 840 -5.02 42.34 27.29
N PHE A 841 -6.12 41.63 27.49
CA PHE A 841 -7.32 42.19 28.12
C PHE A 841 -7.98 41.19 29.07
N ARG A 842 -8.66 41.71 30.08
CA ARG A 842 -9.51 40.95 30.98
C ARG A 842 -10.96 41.08 30.51
N TYR A 843 -11.63 39.96 30.35
CA TYR A 843 -13.06 39.91 30.08
C TYR A 843 -13.81 39.86 31.43
N VAL A 844 -14.69 40.81 31.70
CA VAL A 844 -15.46 40.87 32.96
C VAL A 844 -16.95 41.02 32.66
N THR A 845 -17.73 40.14 33.26
CA THR A 845 -19.18 40.15 33.14
C THR A 845 -19.85 41.09 34.12
N HIS A 846 -20.71 42.00 33.63
CA HIS A 846 -21.48 42.89 34.50
C HIS A 846 -22.54 42.10 35.28
N GLN A 847 -22.60 42.29 36.60
CA GLN A 847 -23.54 41.60 37.49
C GLN A 847 -25.01 41.98 37.27
N GLY A 848 -25.30 43.08 36.57
CA GLY A 848 -26.66 43.59 36.34
C GLY A 848 -27.41 43.01 35.14
N ALA A 849 -26.81 42.10 34.37
CA ALA A 849 -27.40 41.55 33.13
C ALA A 849 -28.36 40.38 33.40
N ASN A 850 -29.35 40.18 32.50
CA ASN A 850 -30.24 39.01 32.54
C ASN A 850 -29.42 37.72 32.43
N ARG A 851 -29.35 36.95 33.52
CA ARG A 851 -28.47 35.77 33.63
C ARG A 851 -28.74 34.71 32.55
N LEU A 852 -29.99 34.60 32.15
CA LEU A 852 -30.44 33.65 31.14
C LEU A 852 -29.96 34.03 29.73
N GLU A 853 -30.01 35.33 29.38
CA GLU A 853 -29.62 35.83 28.06
C GLU A 853 -28.13 35.67 27.81
N TRP A 854 -27.29 36.00 28.80
CA TRP A 854 -25.86 35.80 28.62
C TRP A 854 -25.47 34.33 28.62
N LEU A 855 -26.12 33.47 29.42
CA LEU A 855 -25.88 32.01 29.35
C LEU A 855 -26.20 31.45 27.96
N ARG A 856 -27.32 31.88 27.35
CA ARG A 856 -27.67 31.52 25.97
C ARG A 856 -26.62 32.02 24.97
N GLY A 857 -26.22 33.28 25.06
CA GLY A 857 -25.20 33.87 24.17
C GLY A 857 -23.84 33.16 24.28
N ARG A 858 -23.39 32.87 25.51
CA ARG A 858 -22.13 32.17 25.75
C ARG A 858 -22.17 30.72 25.22
N GLN A 859 -23.28 30.00 25.40
CA GLN A 859 -23.44 28.67 24.81
C GLN A 859 -23.53 28.70 23.28
N GLN A 860 -24.10 29.75 22.68
CA GLN A 860 -24.14 29.89 21.23
C GLN A 860 -22.73 30.04 20.64
N ILE A 861 -21.84 30.78 21.31
CA ILE A 861 -20.42 30.85 20.95
C ILE A 861 -19.75 29.49 21.05
N TYR A 862 -20.05 28.74 22.10
CA TYR A 862 -19.50 27.41 22.30
C TYR A 862 -19.94 26.40 21.22
N ARG A 863 -21.20 26.50 20.77
CA ARG A 863 -21.68 25.79 19.58
C ARG A 863 -20.91 26.19 18.33
N HIS A 864 -20.69 27.48 18.12
CA HIS A 864 -20.10 27.96 16.87
C HIS A 864 -18.66 27.42 16.67
N PHE A 865 -17.86 27.34 17.73
CA PHE A 865 -16.45 26.95 17.62
C PHE A 865 -16.16 25.47 17.82
N LEU A 866 -16.60 24.88 18.93
CA LEU A 866 -16.13 23.57 19.39
C LEU A 866 -17.16 22.47 19.14
N CYS A 867 -18.39 22.68 19.59
CA CYS A 867 -19.39 21.63 19.63
C CYS A 867 -20.28 21.57 18.37
N GLY A 868 -20.32 22.59 17.52
CA GLY A 868 -21.20 22.60 16.35
C GLY A 868 -22.67 22.42 16.74
N ASP A 869 -23.41 21.65 15.93
CA ASP A 869 -24.82 21.31 16.18
C ASP A 869 -25.02 20.25 17.30
N ARG A 870 -23.94 19.78 17.97
CA ARG A 870 -24.00 18.67 18.97
C ARG A 870 -24.80 19.01 20.23
N LEU A 871 -24.82 20.27 20.65
CA LEU A 871 -25.60 20.71 21.81
C LEU A 871 -27.05 20.95 21.37
N LYS A 872 -28.01 20.15 21.87
CA LYS A 872 -29.46 20.47 21.77
C LYS A 872 -29.71 21.88 22.31
N SER A 873 -30.54 22.68 21.63
CA SER A 873 -30.97 24.01 22.12
C SER A 873 -31.32 23.92 23.60
N LEU A 874 -30.78 24.81 24.43
CA LEU A 874 -31.14 24.86 25.84
C LEU A 874 -32.66 25.01 25.94
N ASN A 875 -33.33 24.02 26.52
CA ASN A 875 -34.69 24.20 26.98
C ASN A 875 -34.66 25.13 28.21
N ASP A 876 -35.68 25.97 28.36
CA ASP A 876 -35.71 27.00 29.41
C ASP A 876 -35.55 26.42 30.82
N SER A 877 -36.03 25.20 31.06
CA SER A 877 -35.87 24.47 32.32
C SER A 877 -34.42 24.07 32.63
N ALA A 878 -33.64 23.65 31.63
CA ALA A 878 -32.24 23.27 31.80
C ALA A 878 -31.34 24.49 32.01
N ALA A 879 -31.67 25.60 31.34
CA ALA A 879 -30.98 26.88 31.53
C ALA A 879 -31.19 27.42 32.95
N LEU A 880 -32.41 27.32 33.48
CA LEU A 880 -32.74 27.68 34.87
C LEU A 880 -32.01 26.80 35.91
N ALA A 881 -31.81 25.51 35.63
CA ALA A 881 -31.06 24.61 36.51
C ALA A 881 -29.56 24.98 36.60
N LEU A 882 -28.94 25.35 35.49
CA LEU A 882 -27.54 25.85 35.44
C LEU A 882 -27.38 27.22 36.13
N VAL A 883 -28.42 28.07 36.05
CA VAL A 883 -28.49 29.32 36.82
C VAL A 883 -28.51 29.05 38.33
N ALA A 884 -29.20 27.99 38.78
CA ALA A 884 -29.32 27.65 40.20
C ALA A 884 -28.03 27.03 40.78
N SER A 885 -27.31 26.20 40.01
CA SER A 885 -26.09 25.52 40.49
C SER A 885 -24.88 26.44 40.66
N THR A 886 -24.82 27.54 39.91
CA THR A 886 -23.71 28.50 39.94
C THR A 886 -23.88 29.57 41.04
N GLY A 887 -24.80 29.38 42.00
CA GLY A 887 -25.14 30.35 43.05
C GLY A 887 -24.73 30.00 44.49
N SER A 888 -23.91 28.96 44.73
CA SER A 888 -23.64 28.45 46.10
C SER A 888 -22.33 28.90 46.74
N ASN A 889 -21.79 30.07 46.36
CA ASN A 889 -20.59 30.62 47.00
C ASN A 889 -20.72 32.13 47.20
N ASP A 890 -21.68 32.55 48.02
CA ASP A 890 -21.61 33.87 48.67
C ASP A 890 -21.77 33.72 50.18
N ASN A 891 -20.65 33.97 50.84
CA ASN A 891 -20.49 34.01 52.28
C ASN A 891 -20.93 35.41 52.74
N SER A 892 -22.13 35.55 53.30
CA SER A 892 -22.47 36.74 54.08
C SER A 892 -23.40 36.40 55.23
N ASN A 893 -22.78 36.34 56.42
CA ASN A 893 -23.43 36.58 57.70
C ASN A 893 -24.24 37.88 57.67
N SER A 894 -25.54 37.80 57.91
CA SER A 894 -26.26 38.78 58.74
C SER A 894 -27.64 38.28 59.15
N ASN A 895 -27.71 37.94 60.44
CA ASN A 895 -28.83 37.95 61.36
C ASN A 895 -30.21 38.52 60.95
N THR A 896 -31.21 37.80 61.49
CA THR A 896 -32.42 38.25 62.22
C THR A 896 -33.79 38.39 61.51
N ASN A 897 -34.72 37.64 62.12
CA ASN A 897 -36.14 37.90 62.39
C ASN A 897 -37.21 37.42 61.37
N GLY A 898 -37.73 36.21 61.66
CA GLY A 898 -39.11 36.01 62.13
C GLY A 898 -40.26 36.19 61.14
N VAL A 899 -41.03 35.12 60.89
CA VAL A 899 -42.36 34.86 61.47
C VAL A 899 -42.98 33.60 60.83
N SER A 900 -43.62 32.83 61.69
CA SER A 900 -44.41 31.61 61.51
C SER A 900 -45.52 31.66 60.45
N SER A 901 -45.76 30.53 59.78
CA SER A 901 -47.02 29.76 59.91
C SER A 901 -46.99 28.49 59.05
N ASN A 902 -47.57 27.44 59.60
CA ASN A 902 -47.63 26.07 59.11
C ASN A 902 -49.11 25.79 58.68
N PRO A 903 -49.55 24.55 58.37
CA PRO A 903 -49.84 24.02 57.04
C PRO A 903 -51.34 23.66 56.82
N THR A 904 -51.75 23.33 55.57
CA THR A 904 -52.87 22.40 55.23
C THR A 904 -52.97 22.28 53.68
N GLU A 905 -52.79 21.10 53.11
CA GLU A 905 -53.78 20.08 52.71
C GLU A 905 -54.04 20.10 51.19
N GLY A 906 -54.04 18.92 50.57
CA GLY A 906 -54.39 18.75 49.15
C GLY A 906 -53.81 17.51 48.47
N SER A 907 -54.17 16.33 48.98
CA SER A 907 -54.23 15.03 48.29
C SER A 907 -54.56 15.14 46.78
N ASN A 908 -54.04 14.36 45.83
CA ASN A 908 -54.08 12.90 45.73
C ASN A 908 -53.32 12.43 44.48
N SER A 909 -52.65 11.26 44.62
CA SER A 909 -52.59 10.08 43.71
C SER A 909 -52.47 10.27 42.17
N ALA A 910 -51.79 9.45 41.36
CA ALA A 910 -51.32 8.08 41.52
C ALA A 910 -50.37 7.71 40.35
N THR A 911 -49.59 6.65 40.57
CA THR A 911 -49.19 5.59 39.61
C THR A 911 -48.24 5.89 38.44
N ALA A 912 -46.99 5.48 38.63
CA ALA A 912 -46.29 4.60 37.66
C ALA A 912 -46.72 3.13 37.93
N PRO A 913 -46.31 2.09 37.17
CA PRO A 913 -45.50 2.04 35.94
C PRO A 913 -46.06 1.07 34.87
N VAL A 914 -45.47 1.07 33.66
CA VAL A 914 -44.76 -0.07 33.03
C VAL A 914 -43.64 0.52 32.17
#